data_AF-A0A948V4K4-F1
#
_entry.id   AF-A0A948V4K4-F1
#
_cell.length_a   1.000
_cell.length_b   1.000
_cell.length_c   1.000
_cell.angle_alpha   90.00
_cell.angle_beta   90.00
_cell.angle_gamma   90.00
#
_symmetry.space_group_name_H-M   'P 1'
#
loop_
_entity.id
_entity.type
_entity.pdbx_description
1 polymer ?
#
loop_
_entity_poly.entity_id
_entity_poly.type
_entity_poly.pdbx_seq_one_letter_code
_entity_poly.pdbx_strand_id
1 'polypeptide(L)'
;ILKGPNSINDIVLLRYTTGVARYAKQKGVHKVAIGYDSRIAGEQFAEMIAQCFIGQSVPEHKFITYLFDEASPFPELSFGLTTKALRADLGILISASHNPSDYNGYKITDYTGSQLSQRMKNEVKVAIEATKMADIELKSLEEAEEGQLIWLGGREPLSDKDYKGVDLNKYFIDMHTLHVEQVKKFILDKELIVRQARNIKIGFSAFNGAGYKAVPRLLKELGFSNVKVISKLQELDGLFPAFGWGEQPDPGDSISADIAVREFIAEHGQAAFDELDILIGTDPDADRMGLIVKVPQGQQALFGKYRLLSANDAWTLLIWYRLMKKKELGLLDNPENHYITFSHVTTDALEATVCLFGVRSLGEMYDKDDKEERGHYLDGKRSWVGFTYIADFANKMRAKGFINEAGAEESNGFSILGGKIREGKVLSDDGHVNDKDGTFAGLLLAEVACYAKDKNTSIFELLDNIYLQTGHYATANKPLPRVGSFEGAEGITEKINLLKKTQEWMIQANERWAYRDSFILGGQKVIGALEFKSGRYDEQHYPGFPDEGIRFFFEDSTLEDGESFYKSKNFITIRPSGTSQTIRFYTQIFSRPSKDKIAEQKYRNFRLAESLALTTQKELLLATGLTKYIPNIEEQLEKEGFDINNPTGEFISSSSPVEAKGNNYMPYDIPLEENKDRKNSSPIERITGVQPENVKVVVFDWDGTISQAVPWVKLMTKMALSEIYPGSVQLSKKQYNQVESKIKGTAGWPITKQMQLIRKLVIKRGGIAEAKTVSEYQTIYYSQRDKFLRKARNSKNWQPLLPYIKKIIIDLHQNGIDLYVLSGKRRDKLAEE
;
A
#
# COMPACT_ATOMS: atom_id res chain seq x y z
N ILE A 1 4.63 -30.20 -21.03
CA ILE A 1 5.59 -30.50 -19.93
C ILE A 1 6.48 -29.27 -19.77
N LEU A 2 6.18 -28.42 -18.78
CA LEU A 2 7.05 -27.30 -18.42
C LEU A 2 8.33 -27.87 -17.80
N LYS A 3 9.48 -27.62 -18.42
CA LYS A 3 10.75 -28.23 -18.07
C LYS A 3 11.57 -27.27 -17.22
N GLY A 4 11.85 -27.66 -15.97
CA GLY A 4 12.88 -27.03 -15.15
C GLY A 4 12.45 -26.70 -13.71
N PRO A 5 13.42 -26.47 -12.81
CA PRO A 5 13.19 -26.26 -11.38
C PRO A 5 12.44 -24.96 -11.04
N ASN A 6 12.29 -24.04 -12.01
CA ASN A 6 11.60 -22.76 -11.86
C ASN A 6 10.13 -22.81 -12.31
N SER A 7 9.59 -24.01 -12.55
CA SER A 7 8.20 -24.23 -12.98
C SER A 7 7.49 -25.20 -12.04
N ILE A 8 6.16 -25.11 -11.97
CA ILE A 8 5.37 -26.13 -11.29
C ILE A 8 5.27 -27.37 -12.17
N ASN A 9 5.77 -28.47 -11.64
CA ASN A 9 5.69 -29.82 -12.18
C ASN A 9 5.80 -30.81 -11.01
N ASP A 10 5.53 -32.08 -11.29
CA ASP A 10 5.38 -33.14 -10.29
C ASP A 10 6.58 -33.21 -9.34
N ILE A 11 7.79 -33.21 -9.90
CA ILE A 11 9.06 -33.29 -9.15
C ILE A 11 9.27 -32.09 -8.25
N VAL A 12 9.07 -30.87 -8.77
CA VAL A 12 9.21 -29.64 -7.99
C VAL A 12 8.19 -29.63 -6.85
N LEU A 13 6.95 -29.98 -7.15
CA LEU A 13 5.85 -29.96 -6.19
C LEU A 13 6.03 -30.98 -5.06
N LEU A 14 6.48 -32.20 -5.38
CA LEU A 14 6.79 -33.25 -4.40
C LEU A 14 7.95 -32.88 -3.50
N ARG A 15 9.02 -32.30 -4.06
CA ARG A 15 10.16 -31.80 -3.29
C ARG A 15 9.75 -30.66 -2.35
N TYR A 16 8.95 -29.70 -2.85
CA TYR A 16 8.40 -28.61 -2.04
C TYR A 16 7.54 -29.17 -0.90
N THR A 17 6.60 -30.06 -1.21
CA THR A 17 5.70 -30.67 -0.23
C THR A 17 6.44 -31.48 0.82
N THR A 18 7.50 -32.22 0.43
CA THR A 18 8.36 -32.94 1.37
C THR A 18 9.08 -31.97 2.33
N GLY A 19 9.56 -30.83 1.82
CA GLY A 19 10.12 -29.76 2.65
C GLY A 19 9.08 -29.15 3.61
N VAL A 20 7.86 -28.93 3.14
CA VAL A 20 6.74 -28.46 3.97
C VAL A 20 6.37 -29.50 5.04
N ALA A 21 6.33 -30.78 4.72
CA ALA A 21 6.09 -31.86 5.69
C ALA A 21 7.21 -31.95 6.75
N ARG A 22 8.46 -31.67 6.37
CA ARG A 22 9.58 -31.57 7.33
C ARG A 22 9.40 -30.38 8.28
N TYR A 23 9.05 -29.22 7.74
CA TYR A 23 8.70 -28.05 8.56
C TYR A 23 7.53 -28.38 9.51
N ALA A 24 6.47 -29.00 8.98
CA ALA A 24 5.28 -29.38 9.74
C ALA A 24 5.64 -30.31 10.93
N LYS A 25 6.45 -31.35 10.68
CA LYS A 25 7.01 -32.23 11.73
C LYS A 25 7.75 -31.46 12.82
N GLN A 26 8.62 -30.52 12.43
CA GLN A 26 9.39 -29.70 13.38
C GLN A 26 8.52 -28.77 14.22
N LYS A 27 7.34 -28.38 13.71
CA LYS A 27 6.39 -27.49 14.40
C LYS A 27 5.27 -28.23 15.13
N GLY A 28 5.23 -29.56 15.05
CA GLY A 28 4.14 -30.36 15.63
C GLY A 28 2.79 -30.15 14.93
N VAL A 29 2.81 -29.82 13.64
CA VAL A 29 1.62 -29.68 12.79
C VAL A 29 1.18 -31.08 12.36
N HIS A 30 -0.07 -31.45 12.62
CA HIS A 30 -0.59 -32.79 12.30
C HIS A 30 -1.70 -32.77 11.25
N LYS A 31 -2.54 -31.73 11.23
CA LYS A 31 -3.71 -31.65 10.36
C LYS A 31 -3.43 -30.73 9.17
N VAL A 32 -3.54 -31.26 7.96
CA VAL A 32 -3.25 -30.53 6.72
C VAL A 32 -4.48 -30.52 5.83
N ALA A 33 -5.01 -29.34 5.53
CA ALA A 33 -6.10 -29.16 4.56
C ALA A 33 -5.53 -28.84 3.18
N ILE A 34 -6.01 -29.51 2.14
CA ILE A 34 -5.50 -29.43 0.78
C ILE A 34 -6.67 -29.19 -0.17
N GLY A 35 -6.56 -28.16 -1.01
CA GLY A 35 -7.51 -27.85 -2.06
C GLY A 35 -6.84 -27.34 -3.32
N TYR A 36 -7.65 -27.02 -4.31
CA TYR A 36 -7.22 -26.53 -5.62
C TYR A 36 -8.29 -25.62 -6.23
N ASP A 37 -7.88 -24.74 -7.14
CA ASP A 37 -8.76 -23.96 -8.01
C ASP A 37 -8.88 -24.61 -9.40
N SER A 38 -9.29 -23.86 -10.42
CA SER A 38 -9.45 -24.38 -11.78
C SER A 38 -8.16 -24.57 -12.57
N ARG A 39 -6.98 -24.32 -11.99
CA ARG A 39 -5.71 -24.39 -12.71
C ARG A 39 -5.45 -25.77 -13.28
N ILE A 40 -4.69 -25.79 -14.37
CA ILE A 40 -4.28 -27.03 -15.04
C ILE A 40 -3.65 -27.97 -14.03
N ALA A 41 -4.16 -29.20 -14.02
CA ALA A 41 -3.76 -30.28 -13.13
C ALA A 41 -3.98 -30.03 -11.62
N GLY A 42 -4.86 -29.08 -11.24
CA GLY A 42 -5.10 -28.70 -9.85
C GLY A 42 -5.48 -29.89 -8.96
N GLU A 43 -6.44 -30.70 -9.39
CA GLU A 43 -6.90 -31.89 -8.69
C GLU A 43 -5.79 -32.94 -8.54
N GLN A 44 -5.09 -33.27 -9.62
CA GLN A 44 -4.00 -34.24 -9.61
C GLN A 44 -2.86 -33.80 -8.68
N PHE A 45 -2.55 -32.50 -8.68
CA PHE A 45 -1.56 -31.93 -7.78
C PHE A 45 -2.01 -31.95 -6.33
N ALA A 46 -3.28 -31.66 -6.02
CA ALA A 46 -3.81 -31.77 -4.68
C ALA A 46 -3.75 -33.22 -4.15
N GLU A 47 -4.13 -34.20 -4.97
CA GLU A 47 -4.02 -35.63 -4.63
C GLU A 47 -2.57 -36.05 -4.40
N MET A 48 -1.64 -35.62 -5.26
CA MET A 48 -0.22 -35.92 -5.10
C MET A 48 0.38 -35.29 -3.84
N ILE A 49 -0.07 -34.09 -3.44
CA ILE A 49 0.32 -33.47 -2.16
C ILE A 49 -0.21 -34.31 -1.00
N ALA A 50 -1.46 -34.76 -1.06
CA ALA A 50 -2.07 -35.62 -0.04
C ALA A 50 -1.29 -36.95 0.11
N GLN A 51 -0.98 -37.61 -1.00
CA GLN A 51 -0.15 -38.82 -1.05
C GLN A 51 1.23 -38.60 -0.41
N CYS A 52 1.83 -37.42 -0.62
CA CYS A 52 3.11 -37.05 -0.03
C CYS A 52 2.99 -36.89 1.50
N PHE A 53 2.00 -36.18 2.03
CA PHE A 53 1.81 -36.11 3.49
C PHE A 53 1.54 -37.47 4.13
N ILE A 54 0.74 -38.31 3.47
CA ILE A 54 0.48 -39.68 3.94
C ILE A 54 1.78 -40.50 3.94
N GLY A 55 2.57 -40.44 2.88
CA GLY A 55 3.88 -41.10 2.76
C GLY A 55 4.93 -40.59 3.76
N GLN A 56 4.90 -39.29 4.09
CA GLN A 56 5.82 -38.64 5.03
C GLN A 56 5.49 -38.90 6.51
N SER A 57 4.39 -39.59 6.79
CA SER A 57 3.95 -39.97 8.13
C SER A 57 4.83 -41.09 8.71
N VAL A 58 5.28 -40.90 9.95
CA VAL A 58 6.09 -41.88 10.72
C VAL A 58 5.35 -42.25 12.01
N PRO A 59 5.70 -43.36 12.70
CA PRO A 59 4.99 -43.79 13.91
C PRO A 59 4.84 -42.68 14.98
N GLU A 60 5.85 -41.83 15.14
CA GLU A 60 5.89 -40.74 16.11
C GLU A 60 5.18 -39.46 15.62
N HIS A 61 4.85 -39.39 14.33
CA HIS A 61 4.22 -38.22 13.72
C HIS A 61 3.37 -38.60 12.52
N LYS A 62 2.06 -38.67 12.73
CA LYS A 62 1.06 -38.94 11.70
C LYS A 62 0.44 -37.65 11.20
N PHE A 63 0.34 -37.49 9.89
CA PHE A 63 -0.43 -36.45 9.24
C PHE A 63 -1.87 -36.92 9.02
N ILE A 64 -2.84 -36.08 9.38
CA ILE A 64 -4.23 -36.22 8.96
C ILE A 64 -4.44 -35.25 7.80
N THR A 65 -4.78 -35.79 6.64
CA THR A 65 -4.97 -35.04 5.41
C THR A 65 -6.46 -34.83 5.16
N TYR A 66 -6.86 -33.58 5.03
CA TYR A 66 -8.20 -33.19 4.59
C TYR A 66 -8.12 -32.74 3.14
N LEU A 67 -8.86 -33.37 2.24
CA LEU A 67 -8.76 -33.13 0.81
C LEU A 67 -10.12 -32.72 0.25
N PHE A 68 -10.18 -31.57 -0.42
CA PHE A 68 -11.38 -31.15 -1.14
C PHE A 68 -11.65 -32.08 -2.34
N ASP A 69 -12.90 -32.51 -2.48
CA ASP A 69 -13.33 -33.38 -3.58
C ASP A 69 -13.58 -32.63 -4.90
N GLU A 70 -13.78 -31.32 -4.83
CA GLU A 70 -13.87 -30.41 -5.99
C GLU A 70 -13.08 -29.11 -5.82
N ALA A 71 -12.86 -28.41 -6.93
CA ALA A 71 -12.25 -27.08 -6.93
C ALA A 71 -13.07 -26.14 -6.03
N SER A 72 -12.40 -25.57 -5.02
CA SER A 72 -13.06 -24.84 -3.93
C SER A 72 -12.40 -23.49 -3.69
N PRO A 73 -13.17 -22.43 -3.35
CA PRO A 73 -12.61 -21.12 -3.04
C PRO A 73 -11.50 -21.18 -1.98
N PHE A 74 -10.42 -20.42 -2.17
CA PHE A 74 -9.40 -20.23 -1.15
C PHE A 74 -9.96 -19.82 0.22
N PRO A 75 -10.93 -18.89 0.33
CA PRO A 75 -11.49 -18.54 1.64
C PRO A 75 -12.21 -19.69 2.34
N GLU A 76 -12.74 -20.67 1.61
CA GLU A 76 -13.35 -21.85 2.21
C GLU A 76 -12.29 -22.76 2.85
N LEU A 77 -11.15 -22.95 2.16
CA LEU A 77 -9.99 -23.63 2.73
C LEU A 77 -9.50 -22.88 3.97
N SER A 78 -9.31 -21.56 3.88
CA SER A 78 -8.92 -20.70 5.02
C SER A 78 -9.87 -20.85 6.21
N PHE A 79 -11.19 -20.83 5.96
CA PHE A 79 -12.19 -21.07 6.99
C PHE A 79 -12.05 -22.45 7.62
N GLY A 80 -11.75 -23.49 6.83
CA GLY A 80 -11.44 -24.84 7.30
C GLY A 80 -10.38 -24.90 8.40
N LEU A 81 -9.33 -24.07 8.32
CA LEU A 81 -8.27 -24.03 9.34
C LEU A 81 -8.77 -23.47 10.67
N THR A 82 -9.80 -22.61 10.62
CA THR A 82 -10.30 -21.89 11.79
C THR A 82 -11.55 -22.50 12.44
N THR A 83 -12.33 -23.28 11.68
CA THR A 83 -13.58 -23.88 12.15
C THR A 83 -13.31 -25.01 13.13
N LYS A 84 -14.18 -25.16 14.13
CA LYS A 84 -14.07 -26.25 15.13
C LYS A 84 -14.22 -27.64 14.53
N ALA A 85 -14.92 -27.77 13.39
CA ALA A 85 -15.16 -29.05 12.72
C ALA A 85 -13.85 -29.68 12.22
N LEU A 86 -12.88 -28.85 11.81
CA LEU A 86 -11.64 -29.25 11.20
C LEU A 86 -10.44 -28.85 12.09
N ARG A 87 -10.27 -27.54 12.27
CA ARG A 87 -9.16 -26.91 12.99
C ARG A 87 -7.83 -27.45 12.47
N ALA A 88 -7.63 -27.32 11.15
CA ALA A 88 -6.40 -27.73 10.50
C ALA A 88 -5.24 -26.81 10.92
N ASP A 89 -4.05 -27.39 11.02
CA ASP A 89 -2.84 -26.71 11.46
C ASP A 89 -2.13 -26.00 10.28
N LEU A 90 -2.35 -26.52 9.07
CA LEU A 90 -1.76 -26.03 7.83
C LEU A 90 -2.76 -26.19 6.68
N GLY A 91 -2.82 -25.21 5.79
CA GLY A 91 -3.60 -25.24 4.56
C GLY A 91 -2.72 -25.12 3.34
N ILE A 92 -3.00 -25.87 2.29
CA ILE A 92 -2.31 -25.83 1.00
C ILE A 92 -3.34 -25.69 -0.12
N LEU A 93 -3.21 -24.64 -0.93
CA LEU A 93 -4.04 -24.45 -2.12
C LEU A 93 -3.16 -24.43 -3.38
N ILE A 94 -3.52 -25.26 -4.36
CA ILE A 94 -3.02 -25.11 -5.72
C ILE A 94 -3.80 -24.01 -6.42
N SER A 95 -3.15 -22.87 -6.63
CA SER A 95 -3.76 -21.68 -7.25
C SER A 95 -2.70 -20.62 -7.57
N ALA A 96 -2.86 -19.95 -8.70
CA ALA A 96 -2.17 -18.68 -9.01
C ALA A 96 -3.12 -17.46 -9.03
N SER A 97 -4.30 -17.56 -8.42
CA SER A 97 -5.31 -16.48 -8.33
C SER A 97 -5.60 -15.91 -9.73
N HIS A 98 -5.46 -14.61 -9.94
CA HIS A 98 -5.70 -13.87 -11.17
C HIS A 98 -4.56 -13.92 -12.20
N ASN A 99 -3.43 -14.61 -11.97
CA ASN A 99 -2.34 -14.65 -12.96
C ASN A 99 -2.81 -15.28 -14.30
N PRO A 100 -2.13 -15.04 -15.44
CA PRO A 100 -2.52 -15.65 -16.73
C PRO A 100 -2.45 -17.20 -16.69
N SER A 101 -3.07 -17.87 -17.66
CA SER A 101 -3.27 -19.33 -17.67
C SER A 101 -2.00 -20.18 -17.69
N ASP A 102 -0.86 -19.63 -18.11
CA ASP A 102 0.44 -20.28 -18.09
C ASP A 102 1.10 -20.34 -16.69
N TYR A 103 0.50 -19.69 -15.69
CA TYR A 103 0.91 -19.78 -14.29
C TYR A 103 0.10 -20.81 -13.51
N ASN A 104 0.75 -21.42 -12.53
CA ASN A 104 0.12 -22.15 -11.42
C ASN A 104 0.85 -21.75 -10.11
N GLY A 105 0.32 -22.08 -8.94
CA GLY A 105 0.90 -21.67 -7.66
C GLY A 105 0.66 -22.67 -6.53
N TYR A 106 1.46 -22.53 -5.48
CA TYR A 106 1.40 -23.32 -4.24
C TYR A 106 1.29 -22.36 -3.05
N LYS A 107 0.08 -22.16 -2.54
CA LYS A 107 -0.19 -21.26 -1.42
C LYS A 107 -0.18 -22.05 -0.11
N ILE A 108 0.44 -21.49 0.92
CA ILE A 108 0.47 -22.08 2.27
C ILE A 108 -0.18 -21.10 3.25
N THR A 109 -1.10 -21.63 4.04
CA THR A 109 -1.87 -20.93 5.08
C THR A 109 -1.59 -21.57 6.42
N ASP A 110 -1.41 -20.78 7.47
CA ASP A 110 -1.20 -21.30 8.83
C ASP A 110 -2.53 -21.52 9.57
N TYR A 111 -2.45 -22.17 10.74
CA TYR A 111 -3.59 -22.46 11.62
C TYR A 111 -4.49 -21.27 11.97
N THR A 112 -4.06 -20.02 11.72
CA THR A 112 -4.91 -18.83 11.92
C THR A 112 -5.87 -18.58 10.76
N GLY A 113 -5.74 -19.33 9.65
CA GLY A 113 -6.42 -19.06 8.39
C GLY A 113 -5.75 -17.98 7.53
N SER A 114 -4.61 -17.45 7.96
CA SER A 114 -3.86 -16.42 7.21
C SER A 114 -2.71 -17.04 6.41
N GLN A 115 -2.33 -16.41 5.31
CA GLN A 115 -1.04 -16.70 4.66
C GLN A 115 0.14 -16.60 5.64
N LEU A 116 1.16 -17.44 5.43
CA LEU A 116 2.34 -17.48 6.29
C LEU A 116 2.99 -16.10 6.52
N SER A 117 3.30 -15.80 7.78
CA SER A 117 4.15 -14.67 8.16
C SER A 117 5.54 -14.76 7.50
N GLN A 118 6.25 -13.64 7.37
CA GLN A 118 7.58 -13.62 6.75
C GLN A 118 8.57 -14.57 7.45
N ARG A 119 8.47 -14.69 8.79
CA ARG A 119 9.28 -15.62 9.57
C ARG A 119 9.00 -17.07 9.15
N MET A 120 7.72 -17.45 9.08
CA MET A 120 7.33 -18.81 8.70
C MET A 120 7.72 -19.13 7.26
N LYS A 121 7.56 -18.17 6.34
CA LYS A 121 8.04 -18.30 4.95
C LYS A 121 9.53 -18.63 4.89
N ASN A 122 10.36 -17.95 5.68
CA ASN A 122 11.80 -18.23 5.74
C ASN A 122 12.10 -19.62 6.33
N GLU A 123 11.39 -20.02 7.39
CA GLU A 123 11.55 -21.35 8.00
C GLU A 123 11.15 -22.48 7.03
N VAL A 124 10.03 -22.33 6.31
CA VAL A 124 9.60 -23.27 5.26
C VAL A 124 10.60 -23.31 4.11
N LYS A 125 11.10 -22.14 3.66
CA LYS A 125 12.12 -22.06 2.61
C LYS A 125 13.37 -22.87 2.98
N VAL A 126 13.88 -22.70 4.20
CA VAL A 126 15.04 -23.47 4.69
C VAL A 126 14.76 -24.98 4.67
N ALA A 127 13.56 -25.41 5.07
CA ALA A 127 13.18 -26.82 5.03
C ALA A 127 13.09 -27.39 3.61
N ILE A 128 12.59 -26.60 2.65
CA ILE A 128 12.54 -26.97 1.22
C ILE A 128 13.94 -27.04 0.63
N GLU A 129 14.80 -26.07 0.91
CA GLU A 129 16.19 -26.03 0.41
C GLU A 129 17.01 -27.23 0.91
N ALA A 130 16.77 -27.67 2.15
CA ALA A 130 17.39 -28.86 2.72
C ALA A 130 16.88 -30.19 2.12
N THR A 131 15.80 -30.16 1.32
CA THR A 131 15.13 -31.36 0.80
C THR A 131 15.72 -31.85 -0.52
N LYS A 132 16.02 -33.14 -0.56
CA LYS A 132 16.55 -33.89 -1.70
C LYS A 132 15.46 -34.76 -2.31
N MET A 133 15.65 -35.14 -3.58
CA MET A 133 14.70 -36.03 -4.27
C MET A 133 14.55 -37.39 -3.59
N ALA A 134 15.62 -37.93 -3.02
CA ALA A 134 15.60 -39.21 -2.30
C ALA A 134 14.83 -39.15 -0.96
N ASP A 135 14.39 -37.96 -0.53
CA ASP A 135 13.59 -37.78 0.69
C ASP A 135 12.08 -37.89 0.43
N ILE A 136 11.67 -37.97 -0.84
CA ILE A 136 10.27 -38.02 -1.25
C ILE A 136 9.74 -39.43 -1.00
N GLU A 137 8.77 -39.52 -0.10
CA GLU A 137 8.00 -40.72 0.20
C GLU A 137 6.55 -40.49 -0.21
N LEU A 138 5.98 -41.44 -0.95
CA LEU A 138 4.59 -41.40 -1.41
C LEU A 138 3.88 -42.68 -1.01
N LYS A 139 2.63 -42.53 -0.61
CA LYS A 139 1.66 -43.62 -0.49
C LYS A 139 0.42 -43.25 -1.29
N SER A 140 -0.20 -44.23 -1.94
CA SER A 140 -1.51 -44.00 -2.57
C SER A 140 -2.54 -43.58 -1.54
N LEU A 141 -3.64 -42.96 -1.99
CA LEU A 141 -4.71 -42.53 -1.08
C LEU A 141 -5.40 -43.74 -0.43
N GLU A 142 -5.47 -44.87 -1.13
CA GLU A 142 -6.00 -46.14 -0.63
C GLU A 142 -5.13 -46.80 0.45
N GLU A 143 -3.85 -46.43 0.53
CA GLU A 143 -2.92 -46.87 1.59
C GLU A 143 -2.97 -45.98 2.83
N ALA A 144 -3.87 -44.99 2.88
CA ALA A 144 -4.11 -44.18 4.07
C ALA A 144 -4.61 -45.06 5.22
N GLU A 145 -4.05 -44.87 6.41
CA GLU A 145 -4.54 -45.50 7.63
C GLU A 145 -5.95 -44.95 7.99
N GLU A 146 -6.72 -45.71 8.78
CA GLU A 146 -8.07 -45.29 9.20
C GLU A 146 -8.03 -43.89 9.87
N GLY A 147 -8.80 -42.94 9.33
CA GLY A 147 -8.84 -41.55 9.79
C GLY A 147 -7.66 -40.67 9.36
N GLN A 148 -6.74 -41.18 8.53
CA GLN A 148 -5.62 -40.42 7.99
C GLN A 148 -6.00 -39.56 6.77
N LEU A 149 -6.99 -39.99 5.98
CA LEU A 149 -7.57 -39.25 4.86
C LEU A 149 -9.05 -38.94 5.15
N ILE A 150 -9.42 -37.67 5.05
CA ILE A 150 -10.78 -37.16 5.25
C ILE A 150 -11.13 -36.28 4.06
N TRP A 151 -12.28 -36.52 3.44
CA TRP A 151 -12.74 -35.72 2.32
C TRP A 151 -13.56 -34.52 2.77
N LEU A 152 -13.39 -33.39 2.08
CA LEU A 152 -14.15 -32.16 2.28
C LEU A 152 -14.99 -31.91 1.03
N GLY A 153 -16.27 -31.59 1.19
CA GLY A 153 -17.15 -31.33 0.06
C GLY A 153 -18.48 -30.72 0.45
N GLY A 154 -19.50 -31.01 -0.37
CA GLY A 154 -20.89 -30.55 -0.19
C GLY A 154 -21.72 -31.35 0.79
N ARG A 155 -23.03 -31.05 0.85
CA ARG A 155 -24.00 -31.85 1.64
C ARG A 155 -24.00 -33.32 1.27
N GLU A 156 -23.84 -33.59 -0.02
CA GLU A 156 -23.77 -34.93 -0.58
C GLU A 156 -22.43 -35.08 -1.31
N PRO A 157 -21.76 -36.24 -1.17
CA PRO A 157 -20.61 -36.57 -2.00
C PRO A 157 -20.95 -36.53 -3.49
N LEU A 158 -19.97 -36.16 -4.32
CA LEU A 158 -20.07 -36.11 -5.77
C LEU A 158 -20.21 -37.54 -6.32
N SER A 159 -21.23 -37.76 -7.15
CA SER A 159 -21.56 -39.09 -7.68
C SER A 159 -20.49 -39.68 -8.60
N ASP A 160 -19.67 -38.82 -9.20
CA ASP A 160 -18.63 -39.12 -10.18
C ASP A 160 -17.20 -39.09 -9.60
N LYS A 161 -17.05 -38.77 -8.30
CA LYS A 161 -15.75 -38.76 -7.63
C LYS A 161 -15.43 -40.14 -7.05
N ASP A 162 -14.21 -40.60 -7.31
CA ASP A 162 -13.66 -41.78 -6.66
C ASP A 162 -12.99 -41.39 -5.33
N TYR A 163 -13.67 -41.66 -4.21
CA TYR A 163 -13.26 -41.27 -2.86
C TYR A 163 -12.20 -42.18 -2.20
N LYS A 164 -11.49 -43.00 -2.98
CA LYS A 164 -10.29 -43.77 -2.61
C LYS A 164 -10.24 -44.31 -1.18
N GLY A 165 -10.76 -45.53 -0.96
CA GLY A 165 -10.47 -46.30 0.27
C GLY A 165 -11.09 -45.77 1.57
N VAL A 166 -12.02 -44.81 1.49
CA VAL A 166 -12.60 -44.13 2.65
C VAL A 166 -14.10 -44.48 2.84
N ASP A 167 -14.51 -44.78 4.08
CA ASP A 167 -15.93 -44.81 4.48
C ASP A 167 -16.45 -43.37 4.65
N LEU A 168 -17.20 -42.88 3.67
CA LEU A 168 -17.70 -41.50 3.65
C LEU A 168 -18.67 -41.19 4.79
N ASN A 169 -19.30 -42.19 5.42
CA ASN A 169 -20.14 -41.93 6.59
C ASN A 169 -19.33 -41.49 7.80
N LYS A 170 -18.02 -41.76 7.83
CA LYS A 170 -17.11 -41.44 8.93
C LYS A 170 -16.14 -40.32 8.60
N TYR A 171 -15.67 -40.26 7.36
CA TYR A 171 -14.51 -39.46 6.96
C TYR A 171 -14.85 -38.52 5.80
N PHE A 172 -16.01 -37.89 5.88
CA PHE A 172 -16.45 -36.84 4.99
C PHE A 172 -17.01 -35.68 5.82
N ILE A 173 -16.64 -34.44 5.45
CA ILE A 173 -17.10 -33.22 6.11
C ILE A 173 -17.78 -32.32 5.08
N ASP A 174 -19.04 -31.94 5.35
CA ASP A 174 -19.77 -30.92 4.59
C ASP A 174 -19.21 -29.52 4.91
N MET A 175 -18.06 -29.22 4.32
CA MET A 175 -17.35 -27.97 4.50
C MET A 175 -18.12 -26.81 3.86
N HIS A 176 -18.79 -27.08 2.74
CA HIS A 176 -19.56 -26.10 1.97
C HIS A 176 -20.69 -25.49 2.81
N THR A 177 -21.50 -26.31 3.49
CA THR A 177 -22.57 -25.80 4.34
C THR A 177 -22.01 -25.05 5.55
N LEU A 178 -20.90 -25.52 6.14
CA LEU A 178 -20.26 -24.83 7.27
C LEU A 178 -19.80 -23.41 6.88
N HIS A 179 -19.22 -23.24 5.69
CA HIS A 179 -18.80 -21.92 5.19
C HIS A 179 -20.00 -21.03 4.87
N VAL A 180 -21.05 -21.58 4.24
CA VAL A 180 -22.32 -20.86 3.99
C VAL A 180 -22.92 -20.31 5.29
N GLU A 181 -23.01 -21.15 6.32
CA GLU A 181 -23.55 -20.73 7.63
C GLU A 181 -22.64 -19.73 8.35
N GLN A 182 -21.33 -19.75 8.09
CA GLN A 182 -20.43 -18.70 8.57
C GLN A 182 -20.71 -17.36 7.89
N VAL A 183 -20.80 -17.32 6.56
CA VAL A 183 -21.07 -16.10 5.79
C VAL A 183 -22.41 -15.47 6.17
N LYS A 184 -23.46 -16.30 6.33
CA LYS A 184 -24.82 -15.84 6.68
C LYS A 184 -24.90 -15.06 7.99
N LYS A 185 -23.94 -15.22 8.91
CA LYS A 185 -23.90 -14.47 10.19
C LYS A 185 -23.64 -12.97 10.00
N PHE A 186 -23.09 -12.56 8.86
CA PHE A 186 -22.66 -11.19 8.61
C PHE A 186 -23.70 -10.32 7.91
N ILE A 187 -24.81 -10.90 7.45
CA ILE A 187 -25.95 -10.16 6.91
C ILE A 187 -26.59 -9.36 8.04
N LEU A 188 -26.58 -8.04 7.91
CA LEU A 188 -27.05 -7.13 8.97
C LEU A 188 -28.56 -6.94 8.90
N ASP A 189 -29.12 -6.74 7.71
CA ASP A 189 -30.54 -6.50 7.50
C ASP A 189 -31.25 -7.72 6.90
N LYS A 190 -31.54 -8.70 7.76
CA LYS A 190 -32.24 -9.93 7.35
C LYS A 190 -33.64 -9.64 6.80
N GLU A 191 -34.33 -8.64 7.33
CA GLU A 191 -35.67 -8.27 6.84
C GLU A 191 -35.61 -7.65 5.44
N LEU A 192 -34.62 -6.80 5.18
CA LEU A 192 -34.36 -6.26 3.84
C LEU A 192 -34.11 -7.38 2.84
N ILE A 193 -33.27 -8.36 3.18
CA ILE A 193 -33.03 -9.53 2.33
C ILE A 193 -34.34 -10.26 2.00
N VAL A 194 -35.18 -10.54 3.01
CA VAL A 194 -36.48 -11.19 2.80
C VAL A 194 -37.38 -10.39 1.86
N ARG A 195 -37.39 -9.05 1.98
CA ARG A 195 -38.21 -8.17 1.14
C ARG A 195 -37.67 -8.02 -0.28
N GLN A 196 -36.36 -7.94 -0.47
CA GLN A 196 -35.76 -7.44 -1.71
C GLN A 196 -34.91 -8.46 -2.49
N ALA A 197 -34.39 -9.52 -1.88
CA ALA A 197 -33.44 -10.42 -2.56
C ALA A 197 -34.02 -11.04 -3.85
N ARG A 198 -35.32 -11.35 -3.85
CA ARG A 198 -36.06 -11.85 -5.03
C ARG A 198 -36.29 -10.79 -6.12
N ASN A 199 -36.11 -9.52 -5.81
CA ASN A 199 -36.26 -8.40 -6.74
C ASN A 199 -34.92 -7.99 -7.36
N ILE A 200 -33.78 -8.42 -6.80
CA ILE A 200 -32.45 -8.10 -7.33
C ILE A 200 -32.09 -9.07 -8.46
N LYS A 201 -31.76 -8.51 -9.62
CA LYS A 201 -31.26 -9.23 -10.80
C LYS A 201 -29.74 -9.18 -10.83
N ILE A 202 -29.10 -10.34 -10.70
CA ILE A 202 -27.65 -10.47 -10.57
C ILE A 202 -27.09 -11.22 -11.78
N GLY A 203 -26.09 -10.65 -12.45
CA GLY A 203 -25.20 -11.39 -13.35
C GLY A 203 -24.00 -11.95 -12.57
N PHE A 204 -23.52 -13.15 -12.90
CA PHE A 204 -22.37 -13.74 -12.22
C PHE A 204 -21.38 -14.47 -13.15
N SER A 205 -20.09 -14.20 -12.94
CA SER A 205 -18.96 -14.89 -13.58
C SER A 205 -17.94 -15.31 -12.53
N ALA A 206 -17.45 -16.55 -12.63
CA ALA A 206 -16.30 -17.01 -11.85
C ALA A 206 -14.99 -16.98 -12.66
N PHE A 207 -15.04 -16.50 -13.90
CA PHE A 207 -13.92 -16.54 -14.86
C PHE A 207 -13.28 -17.94 -14.95
N ASN A 208 -14.13 -18.95 -15.10
CA ASN A 208 -13.76 -20.37 -15.14
C ASN A 208 -13.06 -20.83 -13.85
N GLY A 209 -13.36 -20.21 -12.70
CA GLY A 209 -12.76 -20.42 -11.38
C GLY A 209 -13.61 -21.19 -10.37
N ALA A 210 -13.03 -21.46 -9.20
CA ALA A 210 -13.64 -22.19 -8.08
C ALA A 210 -14.89 -21.51 -7.48
N GLY A 211 -15.10 -20.20 -7.75
CA GLY A 211 -16.32 -19.49 -7.34
C GLY A 211 -17.60 -19.96 -8.04
N TYR A 212 -17.50 -20.75 -9.12
CA TYR A 212 -18.59 -21.09 -10.04
C TYR A 212 -19.81 -21.74 -9.35
N LYS A 213 -19.59 -22.70 -8.44
CA LYS A 213 -20.66 -23.30 -7.62
C LYS A 213 -20.90 -22.52 -6.33
N ALA A 214 -19.84 -22.04 -5.69
CA ALA A 214 -19.92 -21.49 -4.34
C ALA A 214 -20.78 -20.22 -4.28
N VAL A 215 -20.57 -19.26 -5.18
CA VAL A 215 -21.27 -17.97 -5.14
C VAL A 215 -22.76 -18.11 -5.49
N PRO A 216 -23.17 -18.80 -6.58
CA PRO A 216 -24.60 -19.00 -6.86
C PRO A 216 -25.31 -19.77 -5.76
N ARG A 217 -24.66 -20.76 -5.14
CA ARG A 217 -25.19 -21.49 -3.98
C ARG A 217 -25.43 -20.54 -2.81
N LEU A 218 -24.44 -19.73 -2.43
CA LEU A 218 -24.55 -18.75 -1.35
C LEU A 218 -25.68 -17.73 -1.60
N LEU A 219 -25.77 -17.17 -2.82
CA LEU A 219 -26.83 -16.24 -3.21
C LEU A 219 -28.22 -16.88 -3.10
N LYS A 220 -28.37 -18.10 -3.60
CA LYS A 220 -29.63 -18.86 -3.53
C LYS A 220 -30.05 -19.13 -2.09
N GLU A 221 -29.12 -19.54 -1.22
CA GLU A 221 -29.36 -19.81 0.21
C GLU A 221 -29.76 -18.55 0.99
N LEU A 222 -29.37 -17.35 0.54
CA LEU A 222 -29.84 -16.08 1.08
C LEU A 222 -31.17 -15.58 0.49
N GLY A 223 -31.71 -16.25 -0.54
CA GLY A 223 -33.00 -15.92 -1.15
C GLY A 223 -32.91 -15.09 -2.44
N PHE A 224 -31.71 -14.88 -2.99
CA PHE A 224 -31.54 -14.28 -4.32
C PHE A 224 -31.88 -15.32 -5.39
N SER A 225 -33.06 -15.17 -6.02
CA SER A 225 -33.56 -16.13 -7.02
C SER A 225 -33.27 -15.73 -8.46
N ASN A 226 -32.99 -14.44 -8.73
CA ASN A 226 -32.79 -13.93 -10.09
C ASN A 226 -31.29 -13.79 -10.39
N VAL A 227 -30.57 -14.91 -10.32
CA VAL A 227 -29.14 -14.99 -10.63
C VAL A 227 -28.96 -15.61 -12.02
N LYS A 228 -28.32 -14.87 -12.92
CA LYS A 228 -27.95 -15.32 -14.27
C LYS A 228 -26.45 -15.53 -14.34
N VAL A 229 -26.04 -16.79 -14.40
CA VAL A 229 -24.64 -17.16 -14.59
C VAL A 229 -24.24 -17.05 -16.06
N ILE A 230 -22.98 -16.73 -16.33
CA ILE A 230 -22.42 -16.70 -17.69
C ILE A 230 -21.76 -18.05 -17.94
N SER A 231 -22.45 -18.97 -18.62
CA SER A 231 -22.08 -20.39 -18.73
C SER A 231 -20.67 -20.59 -19.28
N LYS A 232 -20.25 -19.80 -20.28
CA LYS A 232 -18.90 -19.85 -20.86
C LYS A 232 -17.77 -19.51 -19.87
N LEU A 233 -18.10 -18.77 -18.81
CA LEU A 233 -17.18 -18.35 -17.75
C LEU A 233 -17.42 -19.10 -16.44
N GLN A 234 -18.17 -20.21 -16.47
CA GLN A 234 -18.52 -21.04 -15.31
C GLN A 234 -17.78 -22.37 -15.27
N GLU A 235 -17.71 -23.09 -16.39
CA GLU A 235 -17.03 -24.39 -16.42
C GLU A 235 -15.56 -24.25 -16.04
N LEU A 236 -15.06 -25.13 -15.17
CA LEU A 236 -13.67 -25.09 -14.71
C LEU A 236 -12.73 -25.33 -15.91
N ASP A 237 -11.98 -24.30 -16.28
CA ASP A 237 -11.01 -24.35 -17.36
C ASP A 237 -9.84 -23.41 -17.04
N GLY A 238 -8.72 -24.00 -16.60
CA GLY A 238 -7.50 -23.28 -16.26
C GLY A 238 -6.78 -22.64 -17.45
N LEU A 239 -7.25 -22.84 -18.69
CA LEU A 239 -6.78 -22.11 -19.87
C LEU A 239 -7.45 -20.73 -20.02
N PHE A 240 -8.55 -20.49 -19.30
CA PHE A 240 -9.33 -19.25 -19.34
C PHE A 240 -9.66 -18.81 -20.78
N PRO A 241 -10.42 -19.61 -21.55
CA PRO A 241 -10.55 -19.47 -23.01
C PRO A 241 -11.16 -18.15 -23.50
N ALA A 242 -11.77 -17.38 -22.61
CA ALA A 242 -12.28 -16.04 -22.93
C ALA A 242 -11.20 -14.94 -22.87
N PHE A 243 -10.01 -15.25 -22.35
CA PHE A 243 -8.90 -14.33 -22.14
C PHE A 243 -7.79 -14.56 -23.17
N GLY A 244 -7.20 -13.48 -23.65
CA GLY A 244 -6.03 -13.49 -24.52
C GLY A 244 -4.75 -13.93 -23.80
N TRP A 245 -3.70 -14.20 -24.58
CA TRP A 245 -2.40 -14.57 -24.01
C TRP A 245 -1.83 -13.43 -23.15
N GLY A 246 -1.48 -13.72 -21.90
CA GLY A 246 -0.97 -12.74 -20.93
C GLY A 246 -2.05 -11.87 -20.27
N GLU A 247 -3.32 -12.00 -20.67
CA GLU A 247 -4.46 -11.41 -19.96
C GLU A 247 -4.75 -12.20 -18.67
N GLN A 248 -5.32 -11.50 -17.70
CA GLN A 248 -5.51 -12.00 -16.33
C GLN A 248 -7.00 -12.06 -16.03
N PRO A 249 -7.53 -13.18 -15.49
CA PRO A 249 -8.90 -13.25 -14.95
C PRO A 249 -9.02 -12.48 -13.61
N ASP A 250 -8.54 -11.24 -13.58
CA ASP A 250 -8.63 -10.34 -12.43
C ASP A 250 -9.98 -9.61 -12.47
N PRO A 251 -10.89 -9.81 -11.51
CA PRO A 251 -12.19 -9.16 -11.50
C PRO A 251 -12.11 -7.64 -11.28
N GLY A 252 -10.96 -7.11 -10.85
CA GLY A 252 -10.68 -5.69 -10.76
C GLY A 252 -10.19 -5.05 -12.08
N ASP A 253 -9.95 -5.85 -13.12
CA ASP A 253 -9.44 -5.37 -14.41
C ASP A 253 -10.57 -5.04 -15.41
N SER A 254 -10.40 -3.95 -16.17
CA SER A 254 -11.36 -3.52 -17.18
C SER A 254 -11.56 -4.55 -18.30
N ILE A 255 -10.52 -5.31 -18.68
CA ILE A 255 -10.59 -6.35 -19.71
C ILE A 255 -11.52 -7.48 -19.25
N SER A 256 -11.36 -7.94 -18.00
CA SER A 256 -12.24 -8.95 -17.40
C SER A 256 -13.70 -8.47 -17.32
N ALA A 257 -13.90 -7.20 -16.97
CA ALA A 257 -15.24 -6.60 -16.95
C ALA A 257 -15.87 -6.54 -18.35
N ASP A 258 -15.12 -6.15 -19.37
CA ASP A 258 -15.57 -6.12 -20.76
C ASP A 258 -15.91 -7.53 -21.26
N ILE A 259 -15.09 -8.54 -20.93
CA ILE A 259 -15.37 -9.95 -21.21
C ILE A 259 -16.68 -10.39 -20.54
N ALA A 260 -16.86 -10.10 -19.25
CA ALA A 260 -18.08 -10.47 -18.53
C ALA A 260 -19.33 -9.83 -19.15
N VAL A 261 -19.29 -8.54 -19.47
CA VAL A 261 -20.43 -7.84 -20.09
C VAL A 261 -20.72 -8.41 -21.47
N ARG A 262 -19.68 -8.58 -22.31
CA ARG A 262 -19.81 -9.11 -23.67
C ARG A 262 -20.41 -10.51 -23.69
N GLU A 263 -19.88 -11.42 -22.87
CA GLU A 263 -20.36 -12.80 -22.81
C GLU A 263 -21.75 -12.88 -22.16
N PHE A 264 -22.06 -12.04 -21.17
CA PHE A 264 -23.42 -11.94 -20.62
C PHE A 264 -24.44 -11.51 -21.68
N ILE A 265 -24.12 -10.46 -22.46
CA ILE A 265 -25.01 -9.97 -23.52
C ILE A 265 -25.17 -11.01 -24.63
N ALA A 266 -24.09 -11.72 -25.00
CA ALA A 266 -24.13 -12.77 -26.00
C ALA A 266 -25.03 -13.95 -25.59
N GLU A 267 -25.01 -14.34 -24.31
CA GLU A 267 -25.78 -15.46 -23.79
C GLU A 267 -27.23 -15.09 -23.43
N HIS A 268 -27.43 -13.96 -22.75
CA HIS A 268 -28.71 -13.58 -22.15
C HIS A 268 -29.44 -12.44 -22.88
N GLY A 269 -28.77 -11.78 -23.83
CA GLY A 269 -29.29 -10.65 -24.61
C GLY A 269 -29.13 -9.28 -23.94
N GLN A 270 -29.10 -8.23 -24.76
CA GLN A 270 -28.96 -6.83 -24.30
C GLN A 270 -30.08 -6.42 -23.33
N ALA A 271 -31.32 -6.86 -23.59
CA ALA A 271 -32.45 -6.53 -22.71
C ALA A 271 -32.27 -7.08 -21.29
N ALA A 272 -31.73 -8.30 -21.15
CA ALA A 272 -31.43 -8.86 -19.84
C ALA A 272 -30.32 -8.09 -19.12
N PHE A 273 -29.29 -7.66 -19.86
CA PHE A 273 -28.20 -6.85 -19.32
C PHE A 273 -28.69 -5.48 -18.85
N ASP A 274 -29.52 -4.83 -19.68
CA ASP A 274 -30.15 -3.54 -19.37
C ASP A 274 -31.12 -3.62 -18.18
N GLU A 275 -31.49 -4.82 -17.72
CA GLU A 275 -32.29 -5.06 -16.52
C GLU A 275 -31.48 -5.45 -15.28
N LEU A 276 -30.21 -5.82 -15.39
CA LEU A 276 -29.38 -6.22 -14.24
C LEU A 276 -29.25 -5.10 -13.20
N ASP A 277 -29.35 -5.41 -11.92
CA ASP A 277 -29.02 -4.44 -10.87
C ASP A 277 -27.50 -4.39 -10.67
N ILE A 278 -26.84 -5.56 -10.69
CA ILE A 278 -25.39 -5.74 -10.55
C ILE A 278 -24.88 -6.92 -11.37
N LEU A 279 -23.59 -6.91 -11.74
CA LEU A 279 -22.86 -8.07 -12.25
C LEU A 279 -21.60 -8.27 -11.42
N ILE A 280 -21.44 -9.48 -10.86
CA ILE A 280 -20.35 -9.87 -9.96
C ILE A 280 -19.36 -10.76 -10.72
N GLY A 281 -18.06 -10.48 -10.56
CA GLY A 281 -16.96 -11.34 -11.02
C GLY A 281 -16.06 -11.76 -9.86
N THR A 282 -15.59 -13.01 -9.84
CA THR A 282 -14.54 -13.49 -8.91
C THR A 282 -13.34 -14.02 -9.69
N ASP A 283 -12.14 -13.91 -9.12
CA ASP A 283 -10.94 -14.54 -9.68
C ASP A 283 -10.95 -16.08 -9.51
N PRO A 284 -10.02 -16.82 -10.16
CA PRO A 284 -10.03 -18.28 -10.18
C PRO A 284 -10.10 -18.99 -8.81
N ASP A 285 -9.51 -18.43 -7.75
CA ASP A 285 -9.61 -18.97 -6.39
C ASP A 285 -10.58 -18.19 -5.49
N ALA A 286 -11.31 -17.25 -6.06
CA ALA A 286 -12.38 -16.46 -5.44
C ALA A 286 -11.98 -15.72 -4.14
N ASP A 287 -10.70 -15.35 -4.03
CA ASP A 287 -10.21 -14.49 -2.94
C ASP A 287 -10.44 -12.98 -3.25
N ARG A 288 -10.75 -12.63 -4.50
CA ARG A 288 -11.12 -11.28 -4.96
C ARG A 288 -12.50 -11.22 -5.59
N MET A 289 -13.07 -10.03 -5.59
CA MET A 289 -14.35 -9.76 -6.24
C MET A 289 -14.43 -8.36 -6.88
N GLY A 290 -15.01 -8.32 -8.07
CA GLY A 290 -15.28 -7.11 -8.85
C GLY A 290 -16.77 -6.93 -9.10
N LEU A 291 -17.21 -5.68 -9.14
CA LEU A 291 -18.62 -5.31 -9.24
C LEU A 291 -18.85 -4.35 -10.40
N ILE A 292 -19.66 -4.75 -11.37
CA ILE A 292 -20.16 -3.88 -12.43
C ILE A 292 -21.54 -3.40 -12.06
N VAL A 293 -21.74 -2.09 -12.11
CA VAL A 293 -23.00 -1.43 -11.76
C VAL A 293 -23.48 -0.54 -12.88
N LYS A 294 -24.78 -0.28 -12.91
CA LYS A 294 -25.39 0.69 -13.83
C LYS A 294 -25.07 2.11 -13.42
N VAL A 295 -24.84 2.94 -14.42
CA VAL A 295 -24.74 4.39 -14.27
C VAL A 295 -26.14 5.00 -14.44
N PRO A 296 -26.59 5.88 -13.53
CA PRO A 296 -27.85 6.61 -13.67
C PRO A 296 -27.90 7.42 -14.96
N GLN A 297 -29.08 7.50 -15.60
CA GLN A 297 -29.26 8.14 -16.91
C GLN A 297 -28.60 9.54 -17.00
N GLY A 298 -28.75 10.37 -15.96
CA GLY A 298 -28.17 11.72 -15.91
C GLY A 298 -26.63 11.77 -15.93
N GLN A 299 -25.95 10.66 -15.67
CA GLN A 299 -24.49 10.56 -15.65
C GLN A 299 -23.93 9.69 -16.79
N GLN A 300 -24.78 9.04 -17.60
CA GLN A 300 -24.33 8.12 -18.66
C GLN A 300 -23.52 8.80 -19.77
N ALA A 301 -23.75 10.10 -20.02
CA ALA A 301 -22.96 10.86 -20.98
C ALA A 301 -21.48 10.94 -20.62
N LEU A 302 -21.15 10.86 -19.33
CA LEU A 302 -19.78 10.92 -18.81
C LEU A 302 -19.23 9.52 -18.52
N PHE A 303 -20.05 8.65 -17.92
CA PHE A 303 -19.59 7.37 -17.38
C PHE A 303 -19.97 6.14 -18.23
N GLY A 304 -20.70 6.33 -19.34
CA GLY A 304 -21.28 5.22 -20.09
C GLY A 304 -22.48 4.60 -19.37
N LYS A 305 -23.04 3.51 -19.90
CA LYS A 305 -24.23 2.84 -19.31
C LYS A 305 -23.93 2.06 -18.04
N TYR A 306 -22.71 1.53 -17.94
CA TYR A 306 -22.24 0.71 -16.84
C TYR A 306 -20.79 1.06 -16.51
N ARG A 307 -20.37 0.73 -15.29
CA ARG A 307 -18.99 0.90 -14.83
C ARG A 307 -18.59 -0.29 -13.97
N LEU A 308 -17.37 -0.77 -14.18
CA LEU A 308 -16.66 -1.52 -13.15
C LEU A 308 -16.34 -0.55 -12.01
N LEU A 309 -16.82 -0.83 -10.80
CA LEU A 309 -16.41 -0.07 -9.64
C LEU A 309 -14.99 -0.43 -9.25
N SER A 310 -14.19 0.59 -8.94
CA SER A 310 -12.88 0.36 -8.32
C SER A 310 -13.05 -0.34 -6.97
N ALA A 311 -12.08 -1.15 -6.54
CA ALA A 311 -12.09 -1.75 -5.21
C ALA A 311 -12.22 -0.67 -4.11
N ASN A 312 -11.57 0.47 -4.31
CA ASN A 312 -11.66 1.63 -3.44
C ASN A 312 -13.12 2.09 -3.25
N ASP A 313 -13.88 2.26 -4.34
CA ASP A 313 -15.29 2.68 -4.28
C ASP A 313 -16.18 1.58 -3.70
N ALA A 314 -15.96 0.33 -4.10
CA ALA A 314 -16.72 -0.82 -3.61
C ALA A 314 -16.58 -0.98 -2.09
N TRP A 315 -15.35 -0.85 -1.57
CA TRP A 315 -15.08 -0.97 -0.12
C TRP A 315 -15.53 0.27 0.65
N THR A 316 -15.39 1.48 0.09
CA THR A 316 -15.99 2.69 0.68
C THR A 316 -17.50 2.54 0.85
N LEU A 317 -18.19 2.09 -0.20
CA LEU A 317 -19.64 1.86 -0.17
C LEU A 317 -20.02 0.79 0.84
N LEU A 318 -19.33 -0.36 0.81
CA LEU A 318 -19.64 -1.48 1.68
C LEU A 318 -19.43 -1.12 3.16
N ILE A 319 -18.30 -0.50 3.48
CA ILE A 319 -17.98 -0.07 4.84
C ILE A 319 -18.97 0.99 5.32
N TRP A 320 -19.30 1.98 4.48
CA TRP A 320 -20.33 2.97 4.79
C TRP A 320 -21.66 2.31 5.13
N TYR A 321 -22.16 1.43 4.27
CA TYR A 321 -23.45 0.76 4.47
C TYR A 321 -23.46 -0.02 5.79
N ARG A 322 -22.39 -0.81 6.05
CA ARG A 322 -22.31 -1.62 7.26
C ARG A 322 -22.26 -0.78 8.53
N LEU A 323 -21.45 0.28 8.56
CA LEU A 323 -21.35 1.14 9.74
C LEU A 323 -22.64 1.94 9.96
N MET A 324 -23.25 2.45 8.89
CA MET A 324 -24.57 3.09 8.94
C MET A 324 -25.59 2.13 9.53
N LYS A 325 -25.66 0.89 9.03
CA LYS A 325 -26.64 -0.09 9.48
C LYS A 325 -26.38 -0.57 10.90
N LYS A 326 -25.12 -0.78 11.29
CA LYS A 326 -24.75 -1.08 12.67
C LYS A 326 -25.17 0.04 13.61
N LYS A 327 -24.99 1.30 13.22
CA LYS A 327 -25.45 2.46 14.02
C LYS A 327 -26.98 2.48 14.15
N GLU A 328 -27.73 2.23 13.08
CA GLU A 328 -29.20 2.12 13.13
C GLU A 328 -29.68 0.99 14.06
N LEU A 329 -28.97 -0.15 14.05
CA LEU A 329 -29.30 -1.33 14.84
C LEU A 329 -28.77 -1.29 16.28
N GLY A 330 -28.05 -0.23 16.69
CA GLY A 330 -27.40 -0.16 18.01
C GLY A 330 -26.28 -1.19 18.20
N LEU A 331 -25.60 -1.58 17.12
CA LEU A 331 -24.48 -2.54 17.10
C LEU A 331 -23.10 -1.87 16.99
N LEU A 332 -23.05 -0.54 17.11
CA LEU A 332 -21.82 0.26 17.04
C LEU A 332 -21.60 1.02 18.37
N ASP A 333 -21.48 0.26 19.46
CA ASP A 333 -21.20 0.80 20.79
C ASP A 333 -19.71 1.13 20.95
N ASN A 334 -19.39 2.26 21.59
CA ASN A 334 -18.01 2.72 21.79
C ASN A 334 -17.22 2.72 20.46
N PRO A 335 -17.68 3.47 19.44
CA PRO A 335 -17.12 3.44 18.08
C PRO A 335 -15.61 3.67 18.02
N GLU A 336 -15.03 4.33 19.03
CA GLU A 336 -13.59 4.51 19.18
C GLU A 336 -12.79 3.22 19.39
N ASN A 337 -13.45 2.13 19.78
CA ASN A 337 -12.89 0.77 19.90
C ASN A 337 -13.00 -0.02 18.59
N HIS A 338 -13.75 0.49 17.61
CA HIS A 338 -13.87 -0.10 16.29
C HIS A 338 -12.85 0.54 15.34
N TYR A 339 -12.32 -0.26 14.42
CA TYR A 339 -11.40 0.24 13.41
C TYR A 339 -11.46 -0.55 12.10
N ILE A 340 -10.97 0.05 11.03
CA ILE A 340 -10.63 -0.63 9.78
C ILE A 340 -9.11 -0.64 9.59
N THR A 341 -8.61 -1.60 8.83
CA THR A 341 -7.20 -1.67 8.40
C THR A 341 -7.13 -1.92 6.91
N PHE A 342 -6.18 -1.27 6.23
CA PHE A 342 -6.04 -1.37 4.78
C PHE A 342 -4.60 -1.03 4.36
N SER A 343 -4.24 -1.38 3.12
CA SER A 343 -2.90 -1.16 2.57
C SER A 343 -2.61 0.35 2.40
N HIS A 344 -1.34 0.76 2.42
CA HIS A 344 -0.99 2.20 2.30
C HIS A 344 -1.33 2.83 0.94
N VAL A 345 -1.56 2.02 -0.10
CA VAL A 345 -1.99 2.44 -1.45
C VAL A 345 -3.51 2.33 -1.66
N THR A 346 -4.25 1.78 -0.69
CA THR A 346 -5.72 1.87 -0.65
C THR A 346 -6.14 3.31 -0.31
N THR A 347 -7.26 3.74 -0.90
CA THR A 347 -7.70 5.14 -0.86
C THR A 347 -7.95 5.66 0.55
N ASP A 348 -7.68 6.95 0.73
CA ASP A 348 -8.04 7.74 1.91
C ASP A 348 -9.57 7.87 2.09
N ALA A 349 -10.38 7.54 1.07
CA ALA A 349 -11.84 7.57 1.19
C ALA A 349 -12.36 6.61 2.27
N LEU A 350 -11.69 5.47 2.50
CA LEU A 350 -12.06 4.52 3.54
C LEU A 350 -11.93 5.17 4.93
N GLU A 351 -10.80 5.83 5.20
CA GLU A 351 -10.58 6.59 6.44
C GLU A 351 -11.61 7.70 6.62
N ALA A 352 -11.86 8.49 5.57
CA ALA A 352 -12.85 9.58 5.63
C ALA A 352 -14.26 9.05 5.92
N THR A 353 -14.61 7.88 5.37
CA THR A 353 -15.92 7.24 5.54
C THR A 353 -16.12 6.76 6.97
N VAL A 354 -15.15 6.05 7.56
CA VAL A 354 -15.31 5.51 8.93
C VAL A 354 -15.34 6.59 9.99
N CYS A 355 -14.64 7.70 9.75
CA CYS A 355 -14.65 8.87 10.62
C CYS A 355 -16.05 9.49 10.78
N LEU A 356 -16.95 9.36 9.79
CA LEU A 356 -18.35 9.80 9.92
C LEU A 356 -19.11 9.08 11.05
N PHE A 357 -18.63 7.91 11.46
CA PHE A 357 -19.25 7.05 12.47
C PHE A 357 -18.46 7.01 13.79
N GLY A 358 -17.39 7.81 13.93
CA GLY A 358 -16.49 7.77 15.09
C GLY A 358 -15.55 6.57 15.12
N VAL A 359 -15.50 5.79 14.04
CA VAL A 359 -14.64 4.60 13.88
C VAL A 359 -13.27 5.03 13.37
N ARG A 360 -12.22 4.30 13.76
CA ARG A 360 -10.82 4.65 13.43
C ARG A 360 -10.31 3.92 12.18
N SER A 361 -9.30 4.46 11.54
CA SER A 361 -8.40 3.69 10.66
C SER A 361 -7.09 3.44 11.40
N LEU A 362 -6.68 2.18 11.51
CA LEU A 362 -5.44 1.79 12.18
C LEU A 362 -4.65 0.85 11.27
N GLY A 363 -3.33 0.95 11.31
CA GLY A 363 -2.45 0.05 10.57
C GLY A 363 -1.02 0.13 11.06
N GLU A 364 -0.18 -0.78 10.59
CA GLU A 364 1.21 -0.85 11.03
C GLU A 364 2.15 -0.98 9.84
N MET A 365 3.02 0.02 9.72
CA MET A 365 4.16 0.03 8.80
C MET A 365 5.42 0.08 9.66
N TYR A 366 6.12 -1.05 9.76
CA TYR A 366 7.43 -1.13 10.42
C TYR A 366 8.57 -0.89 9.43
N ASP A 367 9.36 0.16 9.67
CA ASP A 367 10.69 0.29 9.09
C ASP A 367 11.69 -0.52 9.94
N LYS A 368 12.51 -1.36 9.30
CA LYS A 368 13.53 -2.17 9.99
C LYS A 368 14.70 -1.32 10.51
N ASP A 369 14.91 -0.14 9.94
CA ASP A 369 16.04 0.74 10.26
C ASP A 369 15.72 1.77 11.36
N ASP A 370 14.45 1.90 11.77
CA ASP A 370 14.02 2.90 12.75
C ASP A 370 13.79 2.26 14.14
N LYS A 371 14.88 2.11 14.90
CA LYS A 371 14.87 1.66 16.31
C LYS A 371 14.65 2.78 17.33
N GLU A 372 14.57 4.04 16.88
CA GLU A 372 14.12 5.18 17.69
C GLU A 372 12.77 5.64 17.12
N GLU A 373 11.79 5.92 17.99
CA GLU A 373 10.51 6.55 17.62
C GLU A 373 10.74 7.87 16.87
N ARG A 374 10.92 7.83 15.54
CA ARG A 374 10.59 8.98 14.70
C ARG A 374 9.07 9.07 14.73
N GLY A 375 8.57 9.87 15.65
CA GLY A 375 7.14 10.16 15.75
C GLY A 375 6.57 10.48 14.37
N HIS A 376 5.43 9.86 14.06
CA HIS A 376 4.44 10.36 13.10
C HIS A 376 4.78 10.31 11.60
N TYR A 377 5.57 9.36 11.08
CA TYR A 377 5.85 9.37 9.63
C TYR A 377 4.60 9.11 8.75
N LEU A 378 3.56 8.43 9.28
CA LEU A 378 2.16 8.37 8.81
C LEU A 378 1.20 7.91 9.93
N ASP A 379 1.28 8.47 11.15
CA ASP A 379 0.41 8.20 12.33
C ASP A 379 0.02 6.74 12.70
N GLY A 380 0.58 5.69 12.08
CA GLY A 380 0.13 4.30 12.30
C GLY A 380 -1.30 4.03 11.80
N LYS A 381 -1.67 4.62 10.66
CA LYS A 381 -3.04 4.49 10.10
C LYS A 381 -3.22 3.41 9.03
N ARG A 382 -2.13 2.91 8.44
CA ARG A 382 -2.17 1.98 7.30
C ARG A 382 -1.13 0.88 7.45
N SER A 383 -1.38 -0.24 6.78
CA SER A 383 -0.50 -1.42 6.76
C SER A 383 0.28 -1.52 5.45
N TRP A 384 1.38 -2.27 5.47
CA TRP A 384 2.09 -2.67 4.24
C TRP A 384 1.17 -3.39 3.26
N VAL A 385 1.47 -3.35 1.96
CA VAL A 385 0.68 -4.09 0.96
C VAL A 385 0.83 -5.59 1.20
N GLY A 386 -0.30 -6.29 1.19
CA GLY A 386 -0.43 -7.71 1.42
C GLY A 386 -1.33 -8.00 2.63
N PHE A 387 -2.37 -8.80 2.41
CA PHE A 387 -3.33 -9.16 3.44
C PHE A 387 -2.73 -9.82 4.69
N THR A 388 -1.57 -10.51 4.59
CA THR A 388 -0.84 -11.03 5.76
C THR A 388 -0.54 -9.94 6.79
N TYR A 389 -0.16 -8.73 6.35
CA TYR A 389 0.13 -7.62 7.27
C TYR A 389 -1.15 -7.06 7.91
N ILE A 390 -2.24 -7.04 7.14
CA ILE A 390 -3.58 -6.67 7.63
C ILE A 390 -4.03 -7.65 8.71
N ALA A 391 -3.93 -8.96 8.48
CA ALA A 391 -4.29 -10.00 9.43
C ALA A 391 -3.41 -9.97 10.68
N ASP A 392 -2.08 -9.89 10.53
CA ASP A 392 -1.12 -9.81 11.64
C ASP A 392 -1.38 -8.59 12.52
N PHE A 393 -1.58 -7.41 11.91
CA PHE A 393 -1.94 -6.20 12.64
C PHE A 393 -3.27 -6.35 13.36
N ALA A 394 -4.27 -6.90 12.68
CA ALA A 394 -5.58 -7.06 13.27
C ALA A 394 -5.56 -7.99 14.49
N ASN A 395 -4.80 -9.09 14.42
CA ASN A 395 -4.61 -10.00 15.55
C ASN A 395 -4.01 -9.29 16.78
N LYS A 396 -3.03 -8.40 16.59
CA LYS A 396 -2.46 -7.58 17.68
C LYS A 396 -3.48 -6.63 18.30
N MET A 397 -4.30 -5.98 17.49
CA MET A 397 -5.27 -4.98 17.96
C MET A 397 -6.46 -5.62 18.67
N ARG A 398 -6.94 -6.77 18.22
CA ARG A 398 -7.97 -7.56 18.92
C ARG A 398 -7.53 -8.04 20.29
N ALA A 399 -6.26 -8.42 20.43
CA ALA A 399 -5.70 -8.80 21.72
C ALA A 399 -5.76 -7.64 22.72
N LYS A 400 -5.74 -6.38 22.23
CA LYS A 400 -5.93 -5.16 23.02
C LYS A 400 -7.40 -4.77 23.21
N GLY A 401 -8.35 -5.55 22.69
CA GLY A 401 -9.78 -5.32 22.83
C GLY A 401 -10.44 -4.51 21.71
N PHE A 402 -9.71 -4.14 20.65
CA PHE A 402 -10.29 -3.45 19.50
C PHE A 402 -11.04 -4.41 18.56
N ILE A 403 -12.02 -3.87 17.84
CA ILE A 403 -12.87 -4.62 16.91
C ILE A 403 -12.54 -4.18 15.48
N ASN A 404 -12.10 -5.11 14.64
CA ASN A 404 -11.88 -4.84 13.23
C ASN A 404 -13.18 -4.98 12.44
N GLU A 405 -13.61 -3.88 11.81
CA GLU A 405 -14.80 -3.81 10.98
C GLU A 405 -14.54 -4.16 9.51
N ALA A 406 -13.30 -3.98 9.06
CA ALA A 406 -12.87 -4.36 7.71
C ALA A 406 -11.34 -4.46 7.62
N GLY A 407 -10.89 -5.48 6.88
CA GLY A 407 -9.59 -5.55 6.23
C GLY A 407 -9.80 -5.41 4.73
N ALA A 408 -9.20 -4.40 4.09
CA ALA A 408 -9.44 -4.10 2.68
C ALA A 408 -8.15 -3.80 1.92
N GLU A 409 -8.10 -4.22 0.65
CA GLU A 409 -7.03 -3.88 -0.28
C GLU A 409 -7.63 -3.33 -1.59
N GLU A 410 -6.92 -2.38 -2.21
CA GLU A 410 -7.24 -1.79 -3.51
C GLU A 410 -7.16 -2.80 -4.66
N SER A 411 -6.64 -4.00 -4.40
CA SER A 411 -6.56 -5.14 -5.32
C SER A 411 -7.78 -6.07 -5.23
N ASN A 412 -8.96 -5.52 -4.91
CA ASN A 412 -10.24 -6.24 -4.84
C ASN A 412 -10.33 -7.33 -3.74
N GLY A 413 -9.49 -7.25 -2.71
CA GLY A 413 -9.55 -8.11 -1.53
C GLY A 413 -10.28 -7.47 -0.35
N PHE A 414 -11.16 -8.21 0.31
CA PHE A 414 -11.92 -7.75 1.48
C PHE A 414 -12.21 -8.89 2.46
N SER A 415 -12.20 -8.59 3.77
CA SER A 415 -12.76 -9.46 4.81
C SER A 415 -13.15 -8.66 6.05
N ILE A 416 -13.94 -9.27 6.94
CA ILE A 416 -14.23 -8.74 8.28
C ILE A 416 -13.52 -9.62 9.27
N LEU A 417 -12.51 -9.05 9.93
CA LEU A 417 -11.68 -9.84 10.78
C LEU A 417 -12.32 -9.99 12.18
N GLY A 418 -13.10 -9.01 12.69
CA GLY A 418 -13.79 -9.07 14.00
C GLY A 418 -12.99 -8.61 15.25
N GLY A 419 -13.51 -8.92 16.44
CA GLY A 419 -12.97 -8.52 17.74
C GLY A 419 -12.13 -9.58 18.48
N LYS A 420 -12.23 -9.60 19.82
CA LYS A 420 -11.41 -10.46 20.69
C LYS A 420 -11.69 -11.94 20.45
N ILE A 421 -10.62 -12.71 20.26
CA ILE A 421 -10.68 -14.18 20.13
C ILE A 421 -10.84 -14.78 21.53
N ARG A 422 -11.88 -15.62 21.71
CA ARG A 422 -12.14 -16.34 22.96
C ARG A 422 -11.28 -17.60 23.05
N GLU A 423 -11.02 -18.07 24.27
CA GLU A 423 -10.26 -19.30 24.50
C GLU A 423 -10.84 -20.49 23.72
N GLY A 424 -9.96 -21.25 23.06
CA GLY A 424 -10.36 -22.39 22.23
C GLY A 424 -10.95 -22.03 20.86
N LYS A 425 -10.93 -20.76 20.43
CA LYS A 425 -11.28 -20.33 19.06
C LYS A 425 -10.07 -19.76 18.33
N VAL A 426 -10.17 -19.72 17.00
CA VAL A 426 -9.21 -19.06 16.11
C VAL A 426 -9.76 -17.73 15.59
N LEU A 427 -11.06 -17.68 15.31
CA LEU A 427 -11.79 -16.46 14.95
C LEU A 427 -12.65 -15.98 16.12
N SER A 428 -12.91 -14.67 16.15
CA SER A 428 -13.94 -14.10 17.01
C SER A 428 -15.36 -14.43 16.47
N ASP A 429 -16.38 -14.24 17.31
CA ASP A 429 -17.77 -14.52 16.93
C ASP A 429 -18.28 -13.60 15.81
N ASP A 430 -17.65 -12.45 15.65
CA ASP A 430 -17.88 -11.41 14.66
C ASP A 430 -16.77 -11.33 13.59
N GLY A 431 -15.94 -12.38 13.46
CA GLY A 431 -14.85 -12.49 12.48
C GLY A 431 -15.11 -13.59 11.45
N HIS A 432 -14.81 -13.32 10.18
CA HIS A 432 -15.13 -14.20 9.05
C HIS A 432 -14.00 -15.17 8.69
N VAL A 433 -12.94 -14.68 8.06
CA VAL A 433 -11.69 -15.41 7.76
C VAL A 433 -10.52 -14.43 7.82
N ASN A 434 -9.32 -14.90 8.18
CA ASN A 434 -8.11 -14.06 8.25
C ASN A 434 -7.35 -13.94 6.91
N ASP A 435 -8.04 -14.14 5.79
CA ASP A 435 -7.57 -13.79 4.46
C ASP A 435 -8.70 -13.06 3.71
N LYS A 436 -8.53 -12.78 2.41
CA LYS A 436 -9.56 -12.16 1.58
C LYS A 436 -10.62 -13.19 1.19
N ASP A 437 -11.88 -12.77 1.11
CA ASP A 437 -12.98 -13.59 0.61
C ASP A 437 -13.84 -12.81 -0.39
N GLY A 438 -13.65 -13.09 -1.68
CA GLY A 438 -14.42 -12.50 -2.76
C GLY A 438 -15.87 -12.97 -2.81
N THR A 439 -16.12 -14.23 -2.40
CA THR A 439 -17.49 -14.78 -2.32
C THR A 439 -18.31 -14.03 -1.28
N PHE A 440 -17.73 -13.83 -0.09
CA PHE A 440 -18.28 -13.06 1.02
C PHE A 440 -18.53 -11.60 0.63
N ALA A 441 -17.54 -10.94 0.03
CA ALA A 441 -17.66 -9.56 -0.40
C ALA A 441 -18.78 -9.37 -1.44
N GLY A 442 -18.92 -10.30 -2.39
CA GLY A 442 -20.00 -10.30 -3.39
C GLY A 442 -21.39 -10.37 -2.74
N LEU A 443 -21.56 -11.22 -1.72
CA LEU A 443 -22.81 -11.33 -0.97
C LEU A 443 -23.14 -10.06 -0.19
N LEU A 444 -22.16 -9.45 0.46
CA LEU A 444 -22.37 -8.20 1.19
C LEU A 444 -22.74 -7.05 0.25
N LEU A 445 -22.16 -6.97 -0.95
CA LEU A 445 -22.56 -5.98 -1.95
C LEU A 445 -23.94 -6.28 -2.58
N ALA A 446 -24.38 -7.54 -2.62
CA ALA A 446 -25.75 -7.87 -2.99
C ALA A 446 -26.77 -7.38 -1.93
N GLU A 447 -26.40 -7.38 -0.65
CA GLU A 447 -27.18 -6.72 0.42
C GLU A 447 -27.24 -5.19 0.19
N VAL A 448 -26.12 -4.55 -0.18
CA VAL A 448 -26.10 -3.13 -0.55
C VAL A 448 -27.00 -2.85 -1.77
N ALA A 449 -27.02 -3.72 -2.76
CA ALA A 449 -27.92 -3.60 -3.91
C ALA A 449 -29.40 -3.69 -3.48
N CYS A 450 -29.73 -4.58 -2.54
CA CYS A 450 -31.06 -4.62 -1.93
C CYS A 450 -31.41 -3.27 -1.28
N TYR A 451 -30.47 -2.70 -0.52
CA TYR A 451 -30.67 -1.42 0.16
C TYR A 451 -30.89 -0.27 -0.84
N ALA A 452 -30.08 -0.19 -1.89
CA ALA A 452 -30.26 0.81 -2.95
C ALA A 452 -31.65 0.72 -3.57
N LYS A 453 -32.09 -0.51 -3.90
CA LYS A 453 -33.41 -0.75 -4.49
C LYS A 453 -34.57 -0.41 -3.55
N ASP A 454 -34.44 -0.76 -2.26
CA ASP A 454 -35.44 -0.44 -1.22
C ASP A 454 -35.61 1.08 -1.03
N LYS A 455 -34.52 1.83 -1.17
CA LYS A 455 -34.52 3.30 -1.11
C LYS A 455 -34.85 3.96 -2.45
N ASN A 456 -35.18 3.19 -3.49
CA ASN A 456 -35.42 3.67 -4.84
C ASN A 456 -34.27 4.56 -5.36
N THR A 457 -33.03 4.13 -5.14
CA THR A 457 -31.81 4.79 -5.59
C THR A 457 -30.88 3.76 -6.23
N SER A 458 -29.75 4.22 -6.78
CA SER A 458 -28.71 3.37 -7.35
C SER A 458 -27.47 3.32 -6.47
N ILE A 459 -26.64 2.29 -6.69
CA ILE A 459 -25.31 2.21 -6.06
C ILE A 459 -24.46 3.46 -6.37
N PHE A 460 -24.56 3.98 -7.59
CA PHE A 460 -23.81 5.17 -8.02
C PHE A 460 -24.24 6.43 -7.25
N GLU A 461 -25.53 6.60 -6.98
CA GLU A 461 -26.06 7.71 -6.19
C GLU A 461 -25.75 7.56 -4.69
N LEU A 462 -25.71 6.33 -4.17
CA LEU A 462 -25.22 6.09 -2.81
C LEU A 462 -23.77 6.55 -2.64
N LEU A 463 -22.90 6.21 -3.61
CA LEU A 463 -21.53 6.72 -3.65
C LEU A 463 -21.48 8.25 -3.71
N ASP A 464 -22.34 8.87 -4.52
CA ASP A 464 -22.43 10.34 -4.60
C ASP A 464 -22.77 10.97 -3.26
N ASN A 465 -23.71 10.39 -2.52
CA ASN A 465 -24.05 10.85 -1.18
C ASN A 465 -22.90 10.70 -0.19
N ILE A 466 -22.07 9.67 -0.33
CA ILE A 466 -20.86 9.49 0.49
C ILE A 466 -19.84 10.57 0.12
N TYR A 467 -19.55 10.77 -1.16
CA TYR A 467 -18.56 11.76 -1.62
C TYR A 467 -18.94 13.19 -1.26
N LEU A 468 -20.23 13.53 -1.20
CA LEU A 468 -20.69 14.84 -0.72
C LEU A 468 -20.38 15.07 0.76
N GLN A 469 -20.26 14.00 1.56
CA GLN A 469 -19.92 14.08 2.99
C GLN A 469 -18.41 14.00 3.23
N THR A 470 -17.70 13.14 2.49
CA THR A 470 -16.28 12.84 2.71
C THR A 470 -15.33 13.63 1.81
N GLY A 471 -15.83 14.20 0.72
CA GLY A 471 -15.05 14.53 -0.47
C GLY A 471 -14.89 13.32 -1.40
N HIS A 472 -14.53 13.57 -2.65
CA HIS A 472 -14.32 12.57 -3.69
C HIS A 472 -12.82 12.28 -3.83
N TYR A 473 -12.47 10.99 -3.81
CA TYR A 473 -11.10 10.50 -3.94
C TYR A 473 -11.03 9.63 -5.20
N ALA A 474 -10.75 10.23 -6.34
CA ALA A 474 -10.59 9.47 -7.58
C ALA A 474 -9.26 8.73 -7.55
N THR A 475 -9.26 7.45 -7.89
CA THR A 475 -8.04 6.64 -7.94
C THR A 475 -7.84 5.97 -9.28
N ALA A 476 -6.58 5.80 -9.70
CA ALA A 476 -6.22 4.89 -10.78
C ALA A 476 -5.08 3.97 -10.35
N ASN A 477 -5.14 2.71 -10.80
CA ASN A 477 -4.07 1.72 -10.64
C ASN A 477 -3.69 1.20 -12.02
N LYS A 478 -2.56 1.67 -12.56
CA LYS A 478 -2.11 1.30 -13.91
C LYS A 478 -0.81 0.49 -13.81
N PRO A 479 -0.79 -0.79 -14.21
CA PRO A 479 0.43 -1.59 -14.28
C PRO A 479 1.25 -1.22 -15.52
N LEU A 480 2.56 -1.42 -15.42
CA LEU A 480 3.54 -1.31 -16.51
C LEU A 480 4.39 -2.61 -16.53
N PRO A 481 4.36 -3.39 -17.62
CA PRO A 481 3.46 -3.26 -18.78
C PRO A 481 1.98 -3.45 -18.42
N ARG A 482 1.07 -2.95 -19.28
CA ARG A 482 -0.40 -3.04 -19.10
C ARG A 482 -0.93 -4.48 -19.14
N VAL A 483 -0.36 -5.29 -20.04
CA VAL A 483 -0.67 -6.72 -20.24
C VAL A 483 0.63 -7.52 -20.06
N GLY A 484 0.55 -8.69 -19.42
CA GLY A 484 1.71 -9.53 -19.16
C GLY A 484 2.67 -8.97 -18.10
N SER A 485 3.97 -9.17 -18.32
CA SER A 485 5.03 -8.73 -17.41
C SER A 485 6.33 -8.45 -18.16
N PHE A 486 7.28 -7.76 -17.53
CA PHE A 486 8.63 -7.64 -18.06
C PHE A 486 9.26 -9.04 -18.18
N GLU A 487 9.66 -9.43 -19.39
CA GLU A 487 10.04 -10.81 -19.68
C GLU A 487 11.50 -11.14 -19.34
N GLY A 488 11.71 -12.34 -18.81
CA GLY A 488 13.05 -12.92 -18.60
C GLY A 488 13.93 -12.15 -17.61
N ALA A 489 15.23 -12.45 -17.63
CA ALA A 489 16.21 -11.79 -16.76
C ALA A 489 16.43 -10.31 -17.12
N GLU A 490 16.30 -9.96 -18.40
CA GLU A 490 16.34 -8.57 -18.87
C GLU A 490 15.20 -7.76 -18.24
N GLY A 491 13.99 -8.31 -18.19
CA GLY A 491 12.84 -7.68 -17.55
C GLY A 491 13.03 -7.34 -16.08
N ILE A 492 13.74 -8.17 -15.32
CA ILE A 492 14.12 -7.87 -13.93
C ILE A 492 15.01 -6.61 -13.88
N THR A 493 15.96 -6.51 -14.80
CA THR A 493 16.88 -5.37 -14.88
C THR A 493 16.15 -4.09 -15.30
N GLU A 494 15.21 -4.19 -16.24
CA GLU A 494 14.34 -3.07 -16.64
C GLU A 494 13.51 -2.55 -15.45
N LYS A 495 12.86 -3.45 -14.71
CA LYS A 495 12.11 -3.13 -13.48
C LYS A 495 12.99 -2.43 -12.45
N ILE A 496 14.20 -2.94 -12.21
CA ILE A 496 15.16 -2.34 -11.27
C ILE A 496 15.60 -0.94 -11.74
N ASN A 497 15.89 -0.75 -13.03
CA ASN A 497 16.33 0.53 -13.56
C ASN A 497 15.24 1.62 -13.45
N LEU A 498 13.98 1.26 -13.72
CA LEU A 498 12.83 2.13 -13.53
C LEU A 498 12.69 2.59 -12.06
N LEU A 499 12.90 1.69 -11.10
CA LEU A 499 12.83 2.03 -9.67
C LEU A 499 14.01 2.89 -9.22
N LYS A 500 15.23 2.61 -9.67
CA LYS A 500 16.40 3.47 -9.43
C LYS A 500 16.17 4.88 -9.96
N LYS A 501 15.63 5.00 -11.18
CA LYS A 501 15.26 6.30 -11.76
C LYS A 501 14.22 7.03 -10.92
N THR A 502 13.25 6.30 -10.39
CA THR A 502 12.23 6.85 -9.48
C THR A 502 12.85 7.36 -8.16
N GLN A 503 13.84 6.64 -7.60
CA GLN A 503 14.60 7.10 -6.43
C GLN A 503 15.37 8.40 -6.72
N GLU A 504 16.00 8.52 -7.90
CA GLU A 504 16.65 9.76 -8.33
C GLU A 504 15.66 10.93 -8.41
N TRP A 505 14.46 10.69 -8.98
CA TRP A 505 13.42 11.70 -9.05
C TRP A 505 12.91 12.15 -7.69
N MET A 506 12.78 11.24 -6.73
CA MET A 506 12.42 11.59 -5.35
C MET A 506 13.44 12.57 -4.75
N ILE A 507 14.74 12.28 -4.89
CA ILE A 507 15.81 13.15 -4.39
C ILE A 507 15.69 14.53 -5.05
N GLN A 508 15.54 14.58 -6.37
CA GLN A 508 15.39 15.83 -7.12
C GLN A 508 14.15 16.63 -6.70
N ALA A 509 13.01 15.97 -6.52
CA ALA A 509 11.77 16.60 -6.10
C ALA A 509 11.91 17.25 -4.72
N ASN A 510 12.49 16.54 -3.75
CA ASN A 510 12.70 17.05 -2.40
C ASN A 510 13.75 18.17 -2.37
N GLU A 511 14.83 18.07 -3.15
CA GLU A 511 15.80 19.16 -3.29
C GLU A 511 15.17 20.42 -3.88
N ARG A 512 14.42 20.29 -4.98
CA ARG A 512 13.75 21.44 -5.63
C ARG A 512 12.72 22.09 -4.72
N TRP A 513 11.91 21.29 -4.02
CA TRP A 513 10.95 21.79 -3.04
C TRP A 513 11.63 22.63 -1.95
N ALA A 514 12.77 22.16 -1.41
CA ALA A 514 13.52 22.90 -0.40
C ALA A 514 14.03 24.27 -0.89
N TYR A 515 14.22 24.45 -2.20
CA TYR A 515 14.61 25.73 -2.81
C TYR A 515 13.44 26.51 -3.42
N ARG A 516 12.18 26.07 -3.19
CA ARG A 516 10.97 26.62 -3.82
C ARG A 516 11.01 26.61 -5.35
N ASP A 517 11.74 25.66 -5.93
CA ASP A 517 11.74 25.35 -7.36
C ASP A 517 10.71 24.25 -7.66
N SER A 518 10.29 24.13 -8.92
CA SER A 518 9.29 23.15 -9.34
C SER A 518 9.94 21.89 -9.91
N PHE A 519 9.58 20.73 -9.37
CA PHE A 519 9.72 19.44 -10.03
C PHE A 519 8.35 19.09 -10.63
N ILE A 520 8.31 18.75 -11.92
CA ILE A 520 7.07 18.36 -12.59
C ILE A 520 7.11 16.86 -12.83
N LEU A 521 6.02 16.17 -12.49
CA LEU A 521 5.83 14.76 -12.74
C LEU A 521 4.42 14.54 -13.28
N GLY A 522 4.30 13.91 -14.45
CA GLY A 522 3.03 13.71 -15.13
C GLY A 522 2.25 15.02 -15.26
N GLY A 523 2.92 16.10 -15.66
CA GLY A 523 2.34 17.44 -15.81
C GLY A 523 1.90 18.16 -14.53
N GLN A 524 2.10 17.57 -13.35
CA GLN A 524 1.73 18.16 -12.06
C GLN A 524 2.97 18.61 -11.27
N LYS A 525 2.84 19.72 -10.54
CA LYS A 525 3.90 20.22 -9.66
C LYS A 525 3.98 19.37 -8.39
N VAL A 526 5.12 18.72 -8.19
CA VAL A 526 5.42 17.95 -6.99
C VAL A 526 5.85 18.89 -5.86
N ILE A 527 5.23 18.71 -4.69
CA ILE A 527 5.54 19.46 -3.46
C ILE A 527 6.33 18.66 -2.44
N GLY A 528 6.60 17.40 -2.72
CA GLY A 528 7.47 16.54 -1.93
C GLY A 528 7.30 15.08 -2.30
N ALA A 529 8.22 14.25 -1.82
CA ALA A 529 8.19 12.83 -2.08
C ALA A 529 8.72 12.02 -0.89
N LEU A 530 8.16 10.83 -0.69
CA LEU A 530 8.55 9.87 0.34
C LEU A 530 8.82 8.50 -0.27
N GLU A 531 9.69 7.76 0.37
CA GLU A 531 10.01 6.38 0.01
C GLU A 531 9.55 5.44 1.12
N PHE A 532 8.95 4.33 0.71
CA PHE A 532 8.41 3.30 1.58
C PHE A 532 9.20 2.00 1.37
N LYS A 533 9.76 1.45 2.46
CA LYS A 533 10.57 0.23 2.44
C LYS A 533 10.21 -0.69 3.59
N SER A 534 9.98 -1.97 3.28
CA SER A 534 9.89 -3.03 4.29
C SER A 534 11.18 -3.86 4.37
N GLY A 535 12.09 -3.70 3.40
CA GLY A 535 13.35 -4.44 3.32
C GLY A 535 13.13 -5.93 3.10
N ARG A 536 12.00 -6.32 2.47
CA ARG A 536 11.65 -7.71 2.19
C ARG A 536 12.43 -8.26 1.00
N TYR A 537 12.76 -7.40 0.04
CA TYR A 537 13.41 -7.78 -1.21
C TYR A 537 14.85 -7.28 -1.33
N ASP A 538 15.44 -6.75 -0.26
CA ASP A 538 16.81 -6.23 -0.27
C ASP A 538 17.85 -7.31 -0.62
N GLU A 539 17.70 -8.52 -0.07
CA GLU A 539 18.57 -9.66 -0.39
C GLU A 539 18.39 -10.15 -1.84
N GLN A 540 17.20 -9.95 -2.42
CA GLN A 540 16.88 -10.40 -3.78
C GLN A 540 17.31 -9.38 -4.84
N HIS A 541 17.47 -8.12 -4.45
CA HIS A 541 17.74 -7.01 -5.35
C HIS A 541 18.97 -6.21 -4.87
N TYR A 542 18.78 -5.12 -4.13
CA TYR A 542 19.85 -4.31 -3.58
C TYR A 542 19.44 -3.69 -2.24
N PRO A 543 20.40 -3.34 -1.35
CA PRO A 543 20.09 -2.71 -0.08
C PRO A 543 19.28 -1.41 -0.25
N GLY A 544 18.18 -1.29 0.48
CA GLY A 544 17.28 -0.14 0.38
C GLY A 544 16.42 -0.15 -0.90
N PHE A 545 16.08 -1.33 -1.41
CA PHE A 545 15.16 -1.48 -2.53
C PHE A 545 13.76 -0.95 -2.14
N PRO A 546 13.11 -0.12 -2.97
CA PRO A 546 11.82 0.49 -2.62
C PRO A 546 10.64 -0.48 -2.85
N ASP A 547 10.60 -1.57 -2.07
CA ASP A 547 9.60 -2.64 -2.19
C ASP A 547 8.17 -2.19 -1.91
N GLU A 548 7.99 -1.15 -1.10
CA GLU A 548 6.69 -0.55 -0.79
C GLU A 548 6.45 0.76 -1.57
N GLY A 549 7.38 1.11 -2.45
CA GLY A 549 7.24 2.14 -3.48
C GLY A 549 7.67 3.54 -3.05
N ILE A 550 7.60 4.47 -4.00
CA ILE A 550 7.95 5.88 -3.82
C ILE A 550 6.72 6.71 -4.16
N ARG A 551 6.34 7.60 -3.24
CA ARG A 551 5.16 8.46 -3.36
C ARG A 551 5.57 9.90 -3.60
N PHE A 552 5.03 10.50 -4.64
CA PHE A 552 5.13 11.93 -4.94
C PHE A 552 3.80 12.59 -4.61
N PHE A 553 3.86 13.72 -3.90
CA PHE A 553 2.70 14.48 -3.44
C PHE A 553 2.50 15.74 -4.28
N PHE A 554 1.24 16.11 -4.50
CA PHE A 554 0.83 17.28 -5.26
C PHE A 554 0.01 18.23 -4.37
N GLU A 555 -0.12 19.50 -4.75
CA GLU A 555 -0.98 20.44 -4.01
C GLU A 555 -2.45 20.00 -4.07
N ASP A 556 -3.17 20.25 -2.98
CA ASP A 556 -4.62 20.08 -2.90
C ASP A 556 -5.23 21.08 -1.90
N SER A 557 -6.56 21.23 -1.95
CA SER A 557 -7.29 22.24 -1.18
C SER A 557 -7.34 22.00 0.34
N THR A 558 -6.80 20.89 0.83
CA THR A 558 -6.80 20.52 2.25
C THR A 558 -5.49 20.85 2.95
N LEU A 559 -4.45 21.21 2.21
CA LEU A 559 -3.20 21.69 2.80
C LEU A 559 -3.35 23.13 3.27
N GLU A 560 -3.13 23.36 4.56
CA GLU A 560 -3.01 24.71 5.12
C GLU A 560 -1.58 25.26 4.98
N ASP A 561 -1.44 26.59 5.00
CA ASP A 561 -0.13 27.25 4.89
C ASP A 561 0.82 26.80 6.00
N GLY A 562 1.97 26.24 5.61
CA GLY A 562 2.99 25.76 6.54
C GLY A 562 2.81 24.31 6.99
N GLU A 563 1.76 23.62 6.54
CA GLU A 563 1.65 22.17 6.74
C GLU A 563 2.67 21.39 5.91
N SER A 564 2.98 20.18 6.38
CA SER A 564 3.89 19.30 5.65
C SER A 564 3.22 18.68 4.43
N PHE A 565 3.97 18.56 3.33
CA PHE A 565 3.48 18.02 2.06
C PHE A 565 2.87 16.61 2.17
N TYR A 566 3.29 15.81 3.17
CA TYR A 566 2.76 14.45 3.33
C TYR A 566 1.30 14.41 3.82
N LYS A 567 0.74 15.55 4.26
CA LYS A 567 -0.70 15.69 4.54
C LYS A 567 -1.54 15.84 3.28
N SER A 568 -0.91 16.03 2.12
CA SER A 568 -1.62 16.07 0.84
C SER A 568 -2.35 14.76 0.59
N LYS A 569 -3.59 14.87 0.13
CA LYS A 569 -4.44 13.79 -0.34
C LYS A 569 -4.21 13.49 -1.83
N ASN A 570 -3.51 14.36 -2.54
CA ASN A 570 -3.15 14.17 -3.94
C ASN A 570 -1.77 13.56 -4.06
N PHE A 571 -1.69 12.34 -4.61
CA PHE A 571 -0.40 11.67 -4.76
C PHE A 571 -0.37 10.67 -5.92
N ILE A 572 0.85 10.29 -6.30
CA ILE A 572 1.14 9.09 -7.10
C ILE A 572 2.17 8.23 -6.36
N THR A 573 1.91 6.93 -6.23
CA THR A 573 2.87 5.94 -5.69
C THR A 573 3.31 5.02 -6.82
N ILE A 574 4.62 4.95 -7.04
CA ILE A 574 5.26 4.06 -8.01
C ILE A 574 5.91 2.91 -7.24
N ARG A 575 5.43 1.67 -7.47
CA ARG A 575 5.82 0.51 -6.65
C ARG A 575 6.07 -0.74 -7.52
N PRO A 576 7.08 -1.58 -7.20
CA PRO A 576 7.17 -2.91 -7.80
C PRO A 576 5.97 -3.81 -7.42
N SER A 577 5.44 -4.57 -8.37
CA SER A 577 4.56 -5.70 -8.02
C SER A 577 5.36 -6.80 -7.30
N GLY A 578 4.75 -7.38 -6.25
CA GLY A 578 5.32 -8.50 -5.49
C GLY A 578 5.00 -9.87 -6.07
N THR A 579 3.98 -9.98 -6.93
CA THR A 579 3.50 -11.26 -7.51
C THR A 579 3.80 -11.38 -9.00
N SER A 580 4.15 -10.27 -9.66
CA SER A 580 4.45 -10.22 -11.09
C SER A 580 5.65 -9.32 -11.37
N GLN A 581 6.29 -9.50 -12.53
CA GLN A 581 7.35 -8.62 -13.00
C GLN A 581 6.74 -7.35 -13.63
N THR A 582 6.05 -6.54 -12.82
CA THR A 582 5.50 -5.24 -13.26
C THR A 582 5.82 -4.14 -12.26
N ILE A 583 5.62 -2.89 -12.68
CA ILE A 583 5.57 -1.71 -11.81
C ILE A 583 4.13 -1.19 -11.81
N ARG A 584 3.61 -0.82 -10.65
CA ARG A 584 2.26 -0.28 -10.48
C ARG A 584 2.32 1.20 -10.13
N PHE A 585 1.44 1.97 -10.75
CA PHE A 585 1.27 3.40 -10.57
C PHE A 585 -0.10 3.63 -9.93
N TYR A 586 -0.10 3.99 -8.65
CA TYR A 586 -1.30 4.24 -7.85
C TYR A 586 -1.48 5.74 -7.69
N THR A 587 -2.49 6.32 -8.34
CA THR A 587 -2.81 7.75 -8.22
C THR A 587 -4.02 7.95 -7.32
N GLN A 588 -4.03 9.06 -6.58
CA GLN A 588 -5.19 9.56 -5.86
C GLN A 588 -5.34 11.06 -6.11
N ILE A 589 -6.55 11.48 -6.49
CA ILE A 589 -6.95 12.87 -6.70
C ILE A 589 -8.17 13.16 -5.83
N PHE A 590 -7.99 14.05 -4.86
CA PHE A 590 -9.00 14.54 -3.96
C PHE A 590 -9.61 15.86 -4.45
N SER A 591 -10.93 15.96 -4.35
CA SER A 591 -11.63 17.23 -4.35
C SER A 591 -12.90 17.17 -3.51
N ARG A 592 -13.48 18.33 -3.16
CA ARG A 592 -14.81 18.39 -2.54
C ARG A 592 -15.85 18.74 -3.60
N PRO A 593 -16.63 17.75 -4.08
CA PRO A 593 -17.63 18.03 -5.09
C PRO A 593 -18.81 18.81 -4.51
N SER A 594 -19.45 19.65 -5.32
CA SER A 594 -20.75 20.25 -4.99
C SER A 594 -21.87 19.40 -5.57
N LYS A 595 -23.04 19.40 -4.92
CA LYS A 595 -24.20 18.60 -5.35
C LYS A 595 -24.56 18.81 -6.82
N ASP A 596 -24.51 20.06 -7.28
CA ASP A 596 -24.91 20.42 -8.65
C ASP A 596 -23.87 20.07 -9.72
N LYS A 597 -22.64 19.70 -9.34
CA LYS A 597 -21.52 19.44 -10.27
C LYS A 597 -20.80 18.12 -10.00
N ILE A 598 -21.39 17.25 -9.16
CA ILE A 598 -20.73 16.04 -8.70
C ILE A 598 -20.38 15.11 -9.86
N ALA A 599 -21.25 14.96 -10.86
CA ALA A 599 -21.00 14.10 -12.01
C ALA A 599 -19.76 14.57 -12.80
N GLU A 600 -19.70 15.85 -13.16
CA GLU A 600 -18.60 16.45 -13.93
C GLU A 600 -17.30 16.46 -13.13
N GLN A 601 -17.35 16.82 -11.85
CA GLN A 601 -16.17 16.89 -10.98
C GLN A 601 -15.57 15.50 -10.73
N LYS A 602 -16.42 14.49 -10.48
CA LYS A 602 -15.94 13.11 -10.35
C LYS A 602 -15.30 12.64 -11.65
N TYR A 603 -15.98 12.82 -12.78
CA TYR A 603 -15.49 12.40 -14.09
C TYR A 603 -14.11 13.01 -14.36
N ARG A 604 -13.99 14.32 -14.19
CA ARG A 604 -12.73 15.05 -14.31
C ARG A 604 -11.63 14.49 -13.41
N ASN A 605 -11.92 14.22 -12.13
CA ASN A 605 -10.92 13.69 -11.22
C ASN A 605 -10.46 12.29 -11.62
N PHE A 606 -11.37 11.40 -12.06
CA PHE A 606 -10.99 10.07 -12.57
C PHE A 606 -10.07 10.18 -13.77
N ARG A 607 -10.43 11.04 -14.73
CA ARG A 607 -9.62 11.29 -15.92
C ARG A 607 -8.24 11.85 -15.59
N LEU A 608 -8.15 12.75 -14.61
CA LEU A 608 -6.87 13.27 -14.13
C LEU A 608 -6.03 12.20 -13.43
N ALA A 609 -6.64 11.32 -12.64
CA ALA A 609 -5.94 10.23 -11.98
C ALA A 609 -5.35 9.23 -12.99
N GLU A 610 -6.10 8.91 -14.06
CA GLU A 610 -5.65 8.03 -15.14
C GLU A 610 -4.53 8.68 -15.98
N SER A 611 -4.71 9.92 -16.42
CA SER A 611 -3.72 10.60 -17.25
C SER A 611 -2.44 10.87 -16.49
N LEU A 612 -2.49 11.20 -15.20
CA LEU A 612 -1.32 11.33 -14.34
C LEU A 612 -0.51 10.02 -14.29
N ALA A 613 -1.17 8.86 -14.14
CA ALA A 613 -0.50 7.57 -14.11
C ALA A 613 0.19 7.25 -15.45
N LEU A 614 -0.54 7.37 -16.58
CA LEU A 614 -0.03 7.04 -17.91
C LEU A 614 1.06 8.02 -18.37
N THR A 615 0.92 9.31 -18.10
CA THR A 615 1.93 10.31 -18.43
C THR A 615 3.21 10.06 -17.63
N THR A 616 3.08 9.73 -16.34
CA THR A 616 4.25 9.39 -15.52
C THR A 616 4.95 8.10 -16.01
N GLN A 617 4.19 7.10 -16.47
CA GLN A 617 4.77 5.92 -17.12
C GLN A 617 5.59 6.30 -18.36
N LYS A 618 5.03 7.11 -19.26
CA LYS A 618 5.72 7.59 -20.47
C LYS A 618 6.99 8.37 -20.13
N GLU A 619 6.92 9.31 -19.17
CA GLU A 619 8.09 10.06 -18.69
C GLU A 619 9.18 9.13 -18.13
N LEU A 620 8.81 8.09 -17.38
CA LEU A 620 9.76 7.16 -16.75
C LEU A 620 10.43 6.25 -17.79
N LEU A 621 9.66 5.77 -18.76
CA LEU A 621 10.18 4.99 -19.90
C LEU A 621 11.17 5.80 -20.74
N LEU A 622 10.84 7.07 -21.04
CA LEU A 622 11.74 7.98 -21.75
C LEU A 622 13.04 8.21 -20.96
N ALA A 623 12.92 8.47 -19.65
CA ALA A 623 14.06 8.75 -18.78
C ALA A 623 15.00 7.54 -18.56
N THR A 624 14.53 6.34 -18.84
CA THR A 624 15.31 5.08 -18.73
C THR A 624 15.70 4.50 -20.09
N GLY A 625 15.28 5.11 -21.19
CA GLY A 625 15.56 4.62 -22.55
C GLY A 625 14.76 3.38 -22.96
N LEU A 626 13.72 3.01 -22.20
CA LEU A 626 12.87 1.84 -22.48
C LEU A 626 11.75 2.17 -23.48
N THR A 627 12.14 2.75 -24.62
CA THR A 627 11.21 3.30 -25.62
C THR A 627 10.31 2.24 -26.27
N LYS A 628 10.69 0.96 -26.23
CA LYS A 628 9.88 -0.16 -26.75
C LYS A 628 8.49 -0.29 -26.11
N TYR A 629 8.29 0.20 -24.88
CA TYR A 629 7.00 0.14 -24.20
C TYR A 629 6.13 1.39 -24.44
N ILE A 630 6.69 2.47 -24.99
CA ILE A 630 5.99 3.75 -25.18
C ILE A 630 4.78 3.64 -26.12
N PRO A 631 4.85 2.94 -27.27
CA PRO A 631 3.71 2.85 -28.18
C PRO A 631 2.43 2.33 -27.51
N ASN A 632 2.57 1.35 -26.60
CA ASN A 632 1.41 0.81 -25.86
C ASN A 632 0.80 1.83 -24.89
N ILE A 633 1.62 2.73 -24.32
CA ILE A 633 1.13 3.81 -23.46
C ILE A 633 0.43 4.90 -24.29
N GLU A 634 0.97 5.23 -25.46
CA GLU A 634 0.36 6.19 -26.38
C GLU A 634 -0.96 5.66 -26.95
N GLU A 635 -1.02 4.39 -27.36
CA GLU A 635 -2.26 3.72 -27.76
C GLU A 635 -3.29 3.75 -26.62
N GLN A 636 -2.85 3.51 -25.37
CA GLN A 636 -3.75 3.57 -24.22
C GLN A 636 -4.28 4.99 -23.98
N LEU A 637 -3.42 6.01 -24.08
CA LEU A 637 -3.83 7.41 -23.97
C LEU A 637 -4.83 7.80 -25.06
N GLU A 638 -4.59 7.40 -26.30
CA GLU A 638 -5.50 7.64 -27.44
C GLU A 638 -6.83 6.91 -27.26
N LYS A 639 -6.81 5.64 -26.86
CA LYS A 639 -8.01 4.82 -26.60
C LYS A 639 -8.84 5.41 -25.46
N GLU A 640 -8.18 5.91 -24.42
CA GLU A 640 -8.85 6.61 -23.34
C GLU A 640 -9.30 8.01 -23.80
N GLY A 641 -8.77 8.58 -24.88
CA GLY A 641 -9.21 9.85 -25.47
C GLY A 641 -8.49 11.08 -24.90
N PHE A 642 -7.21 10.95 -24.55
CA PHE A 642 -6.36 12.05 -24.10
C PHE A 642 -5.47 12.57 -25.25
N ASP A 643 -5.18 13.87 -25.28
CA ASP A 643 -4.08 14.41 -26.10
C ASP A 643 -2.73 13.83 -25.64
N ILE A 644 -2.13 12.95 -26.46
CA ILE A 644 -0.85 12.28 -26.18
C ILE A 644 0.33 13.24 -25.91
N ASN A 645 0.24 14.50 -26.36
CA ASN A 645 1.27 15.51 -26.17
C ASN A 645 1.05 16.35 -24.91
N ASN A 646 -0.18 16.39 -24.39
CA ASN A 646 -0.52 17.12 -23.17
C ASN A 646 -1.66 16.43 -22.39
N PRO A 647 -1.49 15.17 -21.94
CA PRO A 647 -2.60 14.36 -21.45
C PRO A 647 -3.25 14.89 -20.17
N THR A 648 -2.49 15.68 -19.40
CA THR A 648 -2.96 16.33 -18.18
C THR A 648 -3.47 17.76 -18.44
N GLY A 649 -3.03 18.43 -19.50
CA GLY A 649 -3.35 19.82 -19.78
C GLY A 649 -4.82 20.08 -20.12
N GLU A 650 -5.51 19.10 -20.71
CA GLU A 650 -6.98 19.12 -20.88
C GLU A 650 -7.71 19.35 -19.54
N PHE A 651 -7.16 18.79 -18.46
CA PHE A 651 -7.76 18.85 -17.13
C PHE A 651 -7.12 19.88 -16.20
N ILE A 652 -5.94 20.42 -16.53
CA ILE A 652 -5.30 21.53 -15.78
C ILE A 652 -5.89 22.89 -16.23
N SER A 653 -6.21 23.06 -17.51
CA SER A 653 -6.64 24.35 -18.09
C SER A 653 -8.00 24.87 -17.60
N SER A 654 -8.82 24.01 -16.98
CA SER A 654 -10.15 24.37 -16.44
C SER A 654 -10.17 24.46 -14.90
N SER A 655 -9.01 24.50 -14.23
CA SER A 655 -8.87 24.68 -12.77
C SER A 655 -8.03 25.92 -12.45
N SER A 656 -8.68 27.09 -12.44
CA SER A 656 -8.38 28.02 -11.36
C SER A 656 -9.28 27.67 -10.18
N PRO A 657 -8.77 27.65 -8.94
CA PRO A 657 -9.62 27.52 -7.76
C PRO A 657 -10.64 28.65 -7.77
N VAL A 658 -11.87 28.28 -7.40
CA VAL A 658 -13.00 29.14 -7.03
C VAL A 658 -12.54 30.53 -6.56
N GLU A 659 -12.87 31.57 -7.33
CA GLU A 659 -13.02 32.92 -6.76
C GLU A 659 -14.12 32.84 -5.70
N ALA A 660 -13.73 32.71 -4.43
CA ALA A 660 -14.60 33.00 -3.31
C ALA A 660 -14.75 34.52 -3.22
N LYS A 661 -15.61 35.10 -4.06
CA LYS A 661 -16.11 36.46 -3.87
C LYS A 661 -17.52 36.39 -3.27
N GLY A 662 -17.66 36.98 -2.08
CA GLY A 662 -18.92 37.56 -1.62
C GLY A 662 -19.48 37.00 -0.32
N ASN A 663 -19.00 37.53 0.81
CA ASN A 663 -19.74 38.47 1.68
C ASN A 663 -19.68 38.20 3.19
N ASN A 664 -19.30 39.29 3.87
CA ASN A 664 -19.64 39.74 5.22
C ASN A 664 -19.06 38.97 6.41
N TYR A 665 -18.02 39.54 7.04
CA TYR A 665 -18.12 40.14 8.37
C TYR A 665 -17.01 41.20 8.58
N MET A 666 -17.33 42.23 9.36
CA MET A 666 -16.73 43.57 9.42
C MET A 666 -15.26 43.66 9.89
N PRO A 667 -14.52 44.71 9.48
CA PRO A 667 -13.17 44.99 9.95
C PRO A 667 -13.18 45.70 11.31
N TYR A 668 -12.29 45.28 12.22
CA TYR A 668 -11.85 46.13 13.32
C TYR A 668 -10.64 46.94 12.85
N ASP A 669 -10.81 48.26 12.77
CA ASP A 669 -9.75 49.25 12.60
C ASP A 669 -8.85 49.33 13.84
N ILE A 670 -7.53 49.25 13.65
CA ILE A 670 -6.54 49.89 14.51
C ILE A 670 -5.55 50.62 13.58
N PRO A 671 -5.35 51.94 13.74
CA PRO A 671 -4.50 52.72 12.86
C PRO A 671 -3.03 52.52 13.23
N LEU A 672 -2.19 52.21 12.24
CA LEU A 672 -0.75 52.41 12.33
C LEU A 672 -0.35 53.48 11.31
N GLU A 673 0.06 54.63 11.85
CA GLU A 673 0.64 55.75 11.10
C GLU A 673 1.83 55.27 10.25
N GLU A 674 1.77 55.52 8.94
CA GLU A 674 2.92 55.42 8.05
C GLU A 674 3.92 56.54 8.38
N ASN A 675 5.04 56.19 9.00
CA ASN A 675 6.20 57.06 9.01
C ASN A 675 6.99 56.84 7.71
N LYS A 676 6.72 57.69 6.72
CA LYS A 676 7.43 57.77 5.44
C LYS A 676 8.81 58.36 5.65
N ASP A 677 9.76 57.55 6.13
CA ASP A 677 11.20 57.74 5.90
C ASP A 677 11.96 56.58 6.56
N ARG A 678 12.33 55.55 5.77
CA ARG A 678 13.36 54.50 5.98
C ARG A 678 13.00 53.24 5.21
N LYS A 679 13.10 53.27 3.87
CA LYS A 679 12.92 52.07 3.04
C LYS A 679 14.21 51.27 2.77
N ASN A 680 15.38 51.67 3.30
CA ASN A 680 16.66 51.02 2.98
C ASN A 680 17.60 50.70 4.18
N SER A 681 17.12 50.63 5.43
CA SER A 681 17.98 50.30 6.60
C SER A 681 17.74 48.90 7.18
N SER A 682 18.82 48.27 7.65
CA SER A 682 18.80 46.92 8.22
C SER A 682 18.06 46.87 9.58
N PRO A 683 17.55 45.70 10.03
CA PRO A 683 16.87 45.59 11.31
C PRO A 683 17.72 46.02 12.53
N ILE A 684 19.04 45.82 12.50
CA ILE A 684 19.96 46.19 13.59
C ILE A 684 20.06 47.71 13.73
N GLU A 685 20.20 48.41 12.61
CA GLU A 685 20.33 49.88 12.57
C GLU A 685 19.06 50.58 13.07
N ARG A 686 17.89 49.94 12.86
CA ARG A 686 16.61 50.40 13.40
C ARG A 686 16.49 50.26 14.92
N ILE A 687 17.19 49.30 15.52
CA ILE A 687 17.10 48.99 16.96
C ILE A 687 18.15 49.76 17.77
N THR A 688 19.36 49.93 17.24
CA THR A 688 20.50 50.46 18.01
C THR A 688 20.93 51.87 17.61
N GLY A 689 20.49 52.37 16.45
CA GLY A 689 20.87 53.69 15.95
C GLY A 689 22.32 53.81 15.44
N VAL A 690 23.05 52.70 15.29
CA VAL A 690 24.46 52.66 14.88
C VAL A 690 24.62 51.95 13.53
N GLN A 691 25.46 52.51 12.64
CA GLN A 691 25.78 51.93 11.32
C GLN A 691 26.48 50.55 11.46
N PRO A 692 26.11 49.52 10.67
CA PRO A 692 26.53 48.13 10.88
C PRO A 692 28.04 47.87 10.80
N GLU A 693 28.77 48.72 10.09
CA GLU A 693 30.19 48.53 9.76
C GLU A 693 31.16 48.78 10.93
N ASN A 694 30.65 49.28 12.07
CA ASN A 694 31.45 49.51 13.28
C ASN A 694 31.11 48.59 14.46
N VAL A 695 30.34 47.52 14.24
CA VAL A 695 29.84 46.64 15.32
C VAL A 695 30.45 45.24 15.20
N LYS A 696 31.38 44.87 16.09
CA LYS A 696 31.87 43.48 16.25
C LYS A 696 31.06 42.78 17.34
N VAL A 697 29.82 42.40 17.06
CA VAL A 697 28.91 41.78 18.05
C VAL A 697 28.51 40.36 17.62
N VAL A 698 28.47 39.44 18.57
CA VAL A 698 27.80 38.13 18.43
C VAL A 698 26.54 38.17 19.29
N VAL A 699 25.37 37.97 18.67
CA VAL A 699 24.09 37.79 19.36
C VAL A 699 23.79 36.30 19.41
N PHE A 700 23.56 35.76 20.61
CA PHE A 700 23.02 34.41 20.76
C PHE A 700 21.49 34.50 20.82
N ASP A 701 20.83 33.95 19.80
CA ASP A 701 19.42 33.59 19.89
C ASP A 701 19.31 32.07 19.99
N TRP A 702 18.70 31.56 21.06
CA TRP A 702 18.69 30.13 21.38
C TRP A 702 17.64 29.34 20.59
N ASP A 703 16.94 30.00 19.67
CA ASP A 703 16.00 29.38 18.73
C ASP A 703 16.71 28.78 17.49
N GLY A 704 18.04 28.81 17.45
CA GLY A 704 18.85 28.08 16.48
C GLY A 704 19.18 28.83 15.19
N THR A 705 18.85 30.13 15.11
CA THR A 705 19.27 31.01 14.01
C THR A 705 20.40 31.93 14.45
N ILE A 706 21.64 31.60 14.08
CA ILE A 706 22.78 32.51 14.20
C ILE A 706 22.86 33.36 12.93
N SER A 707 22.43 34.63 13.01
CA SER A 707 22.58 35.57 11.92
C SER A 707 23.99 36.18 11.91
N GLN A 708 24.79 35.75 10.93
CA GLN A 708 26.08 36.29 10.47
C GLN A 708 27.31 36.12 11.39
N ALA A 709 28.32 35.37 10.91
CA ALA A 709 29.64 35.34 11.55
C ALA A 709 30.79 34.96 10.59
N VAL A 710 31.41 35.97 9.98
CA VAL A 710 32.76 35.88 9.36
C VAL A 710 33.84 35.31 10.31
N PRO A 711 33.79 35.48 11.65
CA PRO A 711 34.77 34.87 12.56
C PRO A 711 34.70 33.34 12.67
N TRP A 712 33.51 32.74 12.53
CA TRP A 712 33.34 31.27 12.57
C TRP A 712 34.02 30.57 11.39
N VAL A 713 34.03 31.20 10.21
CA VAL A 713 34.73 30.69 9.02
C VAL A 713 36.25 30.67 9.24
N LYS A 714 36.82 31.64 9.95
CA LYS A 714 38.25 31.65 10.30
C LYS A 714 38.61 30.50 11.25
N LEU A 715 37.81 30.27 12.29
CA LEU A 715 38.02 29.19 13.26
C LEU A 715 37.85 27.82 12.60
N MET A 716 36.78 27.63 11.82
CA MET A 716 36.51 26.39 11.07
C MET A 716 37.54 26.12 9.98
N THR A 717 38.06 27.15 9.31
CA THR A 717 39.16 26.97 8.34
C THR A 717 40.46 26.56 9.06
N LYS A 718 40.73 27.10 10.26
CA LYS A 718 41.90 26.72 11.05
C LYS A 718 41.79 25.29 11.59
N MET A 719 40.62 24.90 12.11
CA MET A 719 40.33 23.55 12.63
C MET A 719 40.27 22.51 11.50
N ALA A 720 39.60 22.82 10.39
CA ALA A 720 39.57 21.95 9.22
C ALA A 720 40.99 21.75 8.63
N LEU A 721 41.82 22.79 8.58
CA LEU A 721 43.20 22.63 8.10
C LEU A 721 44.11 21.89 9.09
N SER A 722 43.84 21.94 10.40
CA SER A 722 44.65 21.23 11.40
C SER A 722 44.21 19.78 11.66
N GLU A 723 42.93 19.45 11.50
CA GLU A 723 42.40 18.09 11.75
C GLU A 723 42.26 17.24 10.48
N ILE A 724 42.09 17.84 9.30
CA ILE A 724 41.96 17.09 8.03
C ILE A 724 43.33 16.65 7.49
N TYR A 725 44.43 17.28 7.91
CA TYR A 725 45.78 16.97 7.44
C TYR A 725 46.81 16.90 8.58
N PRO A 726 46.88 15.80 9.33
CA PRO A 726 48.06 15.55 10.15
C PRO A 726 49.21 15.14 9.22
N GLY A 727 50.01 16.12 8.78
CA GLY A 727 51.39 15.85 8.33
C GLY A 727 51.73 15.96 6.84
N SER A 728 50.84 16.40 5.94
CA SER A 728 51.25 16.61 4.53
C SER A 728 50.44 17.71 3.83
N VAL A 729 51.16 18.68 3.25
CA VAL A 729 50.72 19.91 2.55
C VAL A 729 50.57 21.16 3.46
N GLN A 730 51.69 21.83 3.74
CA GLN A 730 51.67 23.23 4.18
C GLN A 730 51.44 24.15 2.97
N LEU A 731 50.29 24.84 2.93
CA LEU A 731 50.09 25.96 1.99
C LEU A 731 51.10 27.06 2.34
N SER A 732 51.82 27.58 1.33
CA SER A 732 52.68 28.75 1.54
C SER A 732 51.84 29.95 2.00
N LYS A 733 52.43 30.87 2.76
CA LYS A 733 51.77 32.10 3.25
C LYS A 733 51.09 32.89 2.11
N LYS A 734 51.65 32.84 0.89
CA LYS A 734 51.08 33.43 -0.33
C LYS A 734 49.83 32.70 -0.82
N GLN A 735 49.81 31.36 -0.79
CA GLN A 735 48.63 30.57 -1.16
C GLN A 735 47.50 30.74 -0.14
N TYR A 736 47.84 30.78 1.15
CA TYR A 736 46.88 31.04 2.23
C TYR A 736 46.19 32.40 2.05
N ASN A 737 46.97 33.48 1.86
CA ASN A 737 46.42 34.82 1.69
C ASN A 737 45.52 34.96 0.44
N GLN A 738 45.80 34.21 -0.63
CA GLN A 738 44.96 34.19 -1.84
C GLN A 738 43.64 33.44 -1.64
N VAL A 739 43.66 32.33 -0.91
CA VAL A 739 42.45 31.59 -0.55
C VAL A 739 41.60 32.45 0.39
N GLU A 740 42.23 33.09 1.39
CA GLU A 740 41.56 33.99 2.32
C GLU A 740 40.92 35.20 1.60
N SER A 741 41.61 35.82 0.64
CA SER A 741 41.09 36.92 -0.16
C SER A 741 39.84 36.52 -0.97
N LYS A 742 39.83 35.33 -1.58
CA LYS A 742 38.67 34.85 -2.35
C LYS A 742 37.48 34.49 -1.46
N ILE A 743 37.72 33.97 -0.25
CA ILE A 743 36.67 33.66 0.72
C ILE A 743 36.06 34.95 1.29
N LYS A 744 36.88 35.99 1.55
CA LYS A 744 36.38 37.30 1.98
C LYS A 744 35.38 37.91 1.00
N GLY A 745 35.54 37.66 -0.30
CA GLY A 745 34.58 38.06 -1.34
C GLY A 745 33.26 37.26 -1.37
N THR A 746 33.08 36.25 -0.51
CA THR A 746 31.86 35.42 -0.44
C THR A 746 30.95 35.77 0.74
N ALA A 747 31.11 36.96 1.31
CA ALA A 747 30.25 37.47 2.36
C ALA A 747 28.77 37.42 1.92
N GLY A 748 27.92 36.76 2.70
CA GLY A 748 26.49 36.54 2.39
C GLY A 748 26.17 35.20 1.69
N TRP A 749 27.17 34.40 1.29
CA TRP A 749 26.90 33.07 0.72
C TRP A 749 26.52 32.05 1.81
N PRO A 750 25.69 31.04 1.48
CA PRO A 750 25.47 29.89 2.36
C PRO A 750 26.79 29.17 2.69
N ILE A 751 26.97 28.76 3.94
CA ILE A 751 28.20 28.10 4.44
C ILE A 751 28.59 26.90 3.57
N THR A 752 27.61 26.13 3.08
CA THR A 752 27.84 24.99 2.19
C THR A 752 28.51 25.38 0.87
N LYS A 753 28.16 26.53 0.26
CA LYS A 753 28.82 27.04 -0.94
C LYS A 753 30.22 27.59 -0.67
N GLN A 754 30.42 28.23 0.49
CA GLN A 754 31.74 28.69 0.91
C GLN A 754 32.69 27.49 1.13
N MET A 755 32.20 26.42 1.76
CA MET A 755 32.94 25.17 1.97
C MET A 755 33.25 24.46 0.64
N GLN A 756 32.33 24.44 -0.32
CA GLN A 756 32.59 23.90 -1.66
C GLN A 756 33.64 24.72 -2.44
N LEU A 757 33.65 26.05 -2.30
CA LEU A 757 34.67 26.91 -2.90
C LEU A 757 36.05 26.67 -2.28
N ILE A 758 36.11 26.55 -0.95
CA ILE A 758 37.33 26.20 -0.21
C ILE A 758 37.86 24.84 -0.67
N ARG A 759 36.98 23.84 -0.78
CA ARG A 759 37.27 22.49 -1.30
C ARG A 759 37.88 22.56 -2.70
N LYS A 760 37.30 23.35 -3.62
CA LYS A 760 37.83 23.53 -4.99
C LYS A 760 39.18 24.25 -5.01
N LEU A 761 39.38 25.28 -4.19
CA LEU A 761 40.62 26.08 -4.16
C LEU A 761 41.79 25.31 -3.55
N VAL A 762 41.53 24.43 -2.58
CA VAL A 762 42.53 23.59 -1.92
C VAL A 762 42.89 22.37 -2.80
N ILE A 763 41.90 21.67 -3.37
CA ILE A 763 42.14 20.51 -4.27
C ILE A 763 42.92 20.92 -5.54
N LYS A 764 42.58 22.06 -6.15
CA LYS A 764 43.21 22.50 -7.41
C LYS A 764 44.67 22.96 -7.24
N ARG A 765 45.15 23.15 -6.00
CA ARG A 765 46.49 23.69 -5.71
C ARG A 765 47.37 22.77 -4.85
N GLY A 766 46.80 21.68 -4.33
CA GLY A 766 47.48 20.73 -3.44
C GLY A 766 47.97 19.43 -4.06
N GLY A 767 47.78 19.20 -5.36
CA GLY A 767 48.44 18.10 -6.11
C GLY A 767 48.36 16.70 -5.49
N ILE A 768 47.18 16.25 -5.02
CA ILE A 768 47.02 14.90 -4.47
C ILE A 768 45.89 14.18 -5.23
N ALA A 769 46.30 13.19 -6.02
CA ALA A 769 45.48 12.07 -6.45
C ALA A 769 45.40 11.07 -5.28
N GLU A 770 44.24 10.42 -5.12
CA GLU A 770 43.96 9.37 -4.13
C GLU A 770 43.73 9.82 -2.68
N ALA A 771 42.46 9.99 -2.32
CA ALA A 771 41.99 9.87 -0.94
C ALA A 771 40.67 9.09 -0.94
N LYS A 772 40.61 8.06 -0.08
CA LYS A 772 39.45 7.22 0.21
C LYS A 772 38.17 8.05 0.35
N THR A 773 37.05 7.47 -0.09
CA THR A 773 35.77 8.12 -0.32
C THR A 773 35.27 8.93 0.88
N VAL A 774 35.16 10.24 0.65
CA VAL A 774 34.64 11.32 1.52
C VAL A 774 33.26 11.04 2.15
N SER A 775 32.54 10.00 1.71
CA SER A 775 31.29 9.49 2.30
C SER A 775 31.44 9.05 3.76
N GLU A 776 32.55 8.39 4.10
CA GLU A 776 32.76 7.84 5.45
C GLU A 776 33.00 8.95 6.49
N TYR A 777 33.63 10.06 6.09
CA TYR A 777 33.93 11.17 6.99
C TYR A 777 32.78 12.17 7.15
N GLN A 778 31.87 12.28 6.18
CA GLN A 778 30.59 13.00 6.36
C GLN A 778 29.76 12.36 7.46
N THR A 779 29.76 11.03 7.55
CA THR A 779 29.03 10.27 8.57
C THR A 779 29.55 10.57 9.98
N ILE A 780 30.87 10.70 10.16
CA ILE A 780 31.49 11.03 11.45
C ILE A 780 31.18 12.48 11.86
N TYR A 781 31.23 13.42 10.93
CA TYR A 781 30.95 14.84 11.21
C TYR A 781 29.48 15.08 11.61
N TYR A 782 28.52 14.53 10.87
CA TYR A 782 27.10 14.64 11.22
C TYR A 782 26.79 13.92 12.54
N SER A 783 27.39 12.75 12.78
CA SER A 783 27.29 12.00 14.04
C SER A 783 27.77 12.79 15.26
N GLN A 784 28.91 13.49 15.16
CA GLN A 784 29.48 14.28 16.25
C GLN A 784 28.69 15.58 16.50
N ARG A 785 28.28 16.28 15.42
CA ARG A 785 27.44 17.48 15.51
C ARG A 785 26.07 17.17 16.11
N ASP A 786 25.45 16.07 15.69
CA ASP A 786 24.13 15.70 16.17
C ASP A 786 24.19 15.12 17.60
N LYS A 787 25.28 14.45 17.99
CA LYS A 787 25.55 14.11 19.42
C LYS A 787 25.71 15.36 20.29
N PHE A 788 26.40 16.38 19.78
CA PHE A 788 26.59 17.66 20.47
C PHE A 788 25.25 18.42 20.64
N LEU A 789 24.46 18.52 19.57
CA LEU A 789 23.14 19.15 19.60
C LEU A 789 22.11 18.33 20.44
N ARG A 790 22.19 16.99 20.45
CA ARG A 790 21.37 16.11 21.30
C ARG A 790 21.65 16.32 22.80
N LYS A 791 22.93 16.43 23.20
CA LYS A 791 23.28 16.71 24.61
C LYS A 791 22.78 18.08 25.08
N ALA A 792 22.82 19.09 24.21
CA ALA A 792 22.36 20.44 24.51
C ALA A 792 20.83 20.56 24.55
N ARG A 793 20.08 19.80 23.73
CA ARG A 793 18.62 19.84 23.70
C ARG A 793 17.94 19.14 24.89
N ASN A 794 18.55 18.09 25.44
CA ASN A 794 17.87 17.22 26.42
C ASN A 794 18.26 17.46 27.89
N SER A 795 19.24 18.32 28.20
CA SER A 795 19.61 18.60 29.59
C SER A 795 18.83 19.80 30.14
N LYS A 796 17.87 19.57 31.06
CA LYS A 796 17.35 20.62 31.96
C LYS A 796 18.41 21.19 32.91
N ASN A 797 19.66 20.72 32.85
CA ASN A 797 20.75 21.13 33.72
C ASN A 797 21.98 21.55 32.89
N TRP A 798 22.17 22.87 32.73
CA TRP A 798 23.19 23.51 31.86
C TRP A 798 24.56 23.65 32.54
N GLN A 799 24.63 23.40 33.85
CA GLN A 799 25.82 23.54 34.70
C GLN A 799 27.06 22.77 34.18
N PRO A 800 26.96 21.58 33.57
CA PRO A 800 28.13 20.88 33.01
C PRO A 800 28.74 21.57 31.77
N LEU A 801 28.01 22.48 31.10
CA LEU A 801 28.44 23.17 29.89
C LEU A 801 29.14 24.51 30.17
N LEU A 802 29.00 25.04 31.39
CA LEU A 802 29.53 26.33 31.81
C LEU A 802 31.05 26.50 31.57
N PRO A 803 31.90 25.48 31.81
CA PRO A 803 33.35 25.62 31.57
C PRO A 803 33.71 25.82 30.09
N TYR A 804 32.98 25.18 29.18
CA TYR A 804 33.19 25.31 27.73
C TYR A 804 32.72 26.67 27.21
N ILE A 805 31.57 27.12 27.68
CA ILE A 805 31.01 28.44 27.33
C ILE A 805 31.94 29.55 27.85
N LYS A 806 32.39 29.45 29.11
CA LYS A 806 33.36 30.41 29.69
C LYS A 806 34.67 30.46 28.90
N LYS A 807 35.21 29.31 28.48
CA LYS A 807 36.43 29.27 27.66
C LYS A 807 36.25 29.99 26.32
N ILE A 808 35.12 29.77 25.65
CA ILE A 808 34.80 30.44 24.37
C ILE A 808 34.65 31.95 24.58
N ILE A 809 33.97 32.38 25.63
CA ILE A 809 33.79 33.81 25.95
C ILE A 809 35.14 34.48 26.25
N ILE A 810 36.01 33.83 27.03
CA ILE A 810 37.36 34.32 27.34
C ILE A 810 38.21 34.42 26.06
N ASP A 811 38.20 33.39 25.22
CA ASP A 811 38.95 33.40 23.95
C ASP A 811 38.44 34.50 23.01
N LEU A 812 37.14 34.75 22.96
CA LEU A 812 36.55 35.82 22.14
C LEU A 812 36.91 37.20 22.68
N HIS A 813 36.82 37.41 23.99
CA HIS A 813 37.15 38.67 24.64
C HIS A 813 38.65 39.02 24.51
N GLN A 814 39.54 38.04 24.70
CA GLN A 814 41.00 38.21 24.49
C GLN A 814 41.38 38.54 23.05
N ASN A 815 40.48 38.31 22.08
CA ASN A 815 40.66 38.67 20.68
C ASN A 815 39.92 39.98 20.29
N GLY A 816 39.51 40.78 21.29
CA GLY A 816 38.93 42.12 21.09
C GLY A 816 37.53 42.10 20.50
N ILE A 817 36.71 41.14 20.92
CA ILE A 817 35.30 41.01 20.53
C ILE A 817 34.44 41.23 21.78
N ASP A 818 33.58 42.26 21.73
CA ASP A 818 32.63 42.56 22.80
C ASP A 818 31.39 41.66 22.67
N LEU A 819 30.93 41.10 23.80
CA LEU A 819 29.84 40.15 23.87
C LEU A 819 28.63 40.78 24.56
N TYR A 820 27.46 40.65 23.94
CA TYR A 820 26.17 41.02 24.53
C TYR A 820 25.26 39.79 24.55
N VAL A 821 24.74 39.44 25.72
CA VAL A 821 23.79 38.34 25.91
C VAL A 821 22.39 38.93 26.01
N LEU A 822 21.48 38.50 25.14
CA LEU A 822 20.05 38.83 25.24
C LEU A 822 19.32 37.61 25.80
N SER A 823 18.72 37.75 27.00
CA SER A 823 17.80 36.73 27.52
C SER A 823 16.37 37.04 27.08
N GLY A 824 15.71 36.04 26.48
CA GLY A 824 14.25 36.06 26.37
C GLY A 824 13.61 35.84 27.76
N LYS A 825 12.38 36.34 27.96
CA LYS A 825 11.60 36.41 29.23
C LYS A 825 11.43 35.10 30.04
N ARG A 826 12.07 34.00 29.66
CA ARG A 826 12.14 32.76 30.44
C ARG A 826 13.58 32.24 30.43
N ARG A 827 14.44 32.78 31.32
CA ARG A 827 15.59 32.12 32.00
C ARG A 827 16.60 33.17 32.48
N ASP A 828 16.21 33.95 33.47
CA ASP A 828 17.02 35.05 34.01
C ASP A 828 18.27 34.57 34.77
N LYS A 829 18.22 33.38 35.37
CA LYS A 829 19.28 32.86 36.24
C LYS A 829 20.60 32.46 35.55
N LEU A 830 20.59 32.23 34.23
CA LEU A 830 21.80 31.88 33.46
C LEU A 830 22.42 33.11 32.78
N ALA A 831 21.62 34.15 32.51
CA ALA A 831 22.14 35.42 32.01
C ALA A 831 22.80 36.23 33.15
N GLU A 832 22.39 36.00 34.40
CA GLU A 832 23.03 36.56 35.60
C GLU A 832 24.35 35.86 36.00
N GLU A 833 24.55 34.56 35.68
CA GLU A 833 25.77 33.77 35.99
C GLU A 833 26.84 33.83 34.89
#